data_AF-A0A7Y1UFG1-F1
#
_entry.id   AF-A0A7Y1UFG1-F1
#
_cell.length_a   1.000
_cell.length_b   1.000
_cell.length_c   1.000
_cell.angle_alpha   90.00
_cell.angle_beta   90.00
_cell.angle_gamma   90.00
#
_symmetry.space_group_name_H-M   'P 1'
#
loop_
_entity.id
_entity.type
_entity.pdbx_description
1 polymer ?
#
loop_
_entity_poly.entity_id
_entity_poly.type
_entity_poly.pdbx_seq_one_letter_code
_entity_poly.pdbx_strand_id
1 'polypeptide(L)'
;MDIYRGLRIGVVWTLGCAAALVAPAQEARRLVEQLGAESYKDREEASQQLWAMGERALAILGEAESDQDPEVAYRARILLQRIQTGILPGTPKEIIDLVQRYHRGGPMSKKAAMEELRKIGAFPQMLRLYRFEKDPDARQACAELVEEAVVPAVEAKLAGGELDAAEILLELAPPNEANLRRLAAIYRTRGKLDAKLAEMDGAIERGDLARMEAAGKREFHSRRLALLRSKGDLAAARTVAEEMERDDLLAAFALMDGNPVPYLDWFIAREAKPVARIHAEVVRQRWTGDREAEAKLTRSILTFAKEGGEEREPAMTSLLLLGKRDDVLPLMQGEFRTSLFEYYDAVELPDSALAAVGYMPGEDDRKKWLAARTSAFTEDWNDGDAARAEILQVAGFLQRRGNTADARALIKTVSDIAENHAQNTWLEFLSELGDGDEAASMELAFDLAAAKLEADGEDARPAVLMSSLFGEGDSAMRLWTRIGEISDAAPPDRLRLLGGIYGRLPVPVAELDDLLEKLRAGIDEADAKERRQMLVDLLEPAMTRDSAGDVVELLERLAAIDGPERWAKLLATYFGYLADWKKSAAQWEVVIANEDTTDPYSLAAHAAVLMHLGQKEKAERLLREVEMRSLDESLKLLRLAMTLQVWGAGEIAERYWEKLFLTNSPSDWYWRSAAGQGVGYAQDRRQWRRAAAFAEVQGLGYLRSNPTLMINPVVYLRSRLSADLFRGLALAEEGDAAGGESLLEGAFEILVGDGVLADDFFPLVRQAGLAELHDRLFARAYLRLEESIKSYPGAHNSYNGAAWLASRAVRNLDDAHDKIRKALEMRPRQAAYLDTLAEVWFAKGDRKKAVQWSRKAVRDSYHANHSLGGGNELREQYERFQNDPLPVP
;
A
#
# COMPACT_ATOMS: atom_id res chain seq x y z
N MET A 1 -22.00 -19.15 71.55
CA MET A 1 -22.07 -17.74 71.11
C MET A 1 -21.62 -17.72 69.66
N ASP A 2 -22.48 -18.10 68.72
CA ASP A 2 -23.59 -17.28 68.16
C ASP A 2 -23.04 -16.04 67.43
N ILE A 3 -23.43 -15.62 66.23
CA ILE A 3 -24.49 -15.97 65.26
C ILE A 3 -24.22 -15.04 64.03
N TYR A 4 -24.29 -15.56 62.78
CA TYR A 4 -24.63 -14.88 61.49
C TYR A 4 -23.69 -13.81 60.89
N ARG A 5 -23.59 -13.54 59.57
CA ARG A 5 -23.84 -14.18 58.25
C ARG A 5 -23.40 -13.11 57.21
N GLY A 6 -22.78 -13.48 56.08
CA GLY A 6 -22.52 -12.56 54.96
C GLY A 6 -21.71 -13.20 53.83
N LEU A 7 -22.42 -13.86 52.91
CA LEU A 7 -22.03 -14.75 51.81
C LEU A 7 -20.67 -14.56 51.10
N ARG A 8 -19.94 -15.68 50.97
CA ARG A 8 -18.99 -15.98 49.89
C ARG A 8 -19.77 -16.35 48.62
N ILE A 9 -19.50 -15.70 47.49
CA ILE A 9 -19.84 -16.21 46.16
C ILE A 9 -18.60 -16.95 45.65
N GLY A 10 -18.68 -18.28 45.68
CA GLY A 10 -17.70 -19.18 45.09
C GLY A 10 -18.01 -19.43 43.62
N VAL A 11 -16.95 -19.40 42.84
CA VAL A 11 -16.77 -19.95 41.49
C VAL A 11 -17.68 -21.16 41.20
N VAL A 12 -18.59 -20.99 40.25
CA VAL A 12 -19.24 -22.08 39.49
C VAL A 12 -19.08 -21.75 38.01
N TRP A 13 -17.95 -22.14 37.44
CA TRP A 13 -17.69 -22.09 35.99
C TRP A 13 -16.99 -23.40 35.62
N THR A 14 -17.78 -24.44 35.28
CA THR A 14 -17.30 -25.64 34.52
C THR A 14 -18.39 -26.62 34.07
N LEU A 15 -19.70 -26.41 34.34
CA LEU A 15 -20.75 -27.35 33.89
C LEU A 15 -21.65 -26.86 32.74
N GLY A 16 -21.44 -25.64 32.22
CA GLY A 16 -22.32 -25.04 31.20
C GLY A 16 -22.07 -25.49 29.75
N CYS A 17 -20.82 -25.75 29.34
CA CYS A 17 -20.52 -26.09 27.94
C CYS A 17 -20.84 -27.53 27.55
N ALA A 18 -20.76 -28.49 28.48
CA ALA A 18 -21.12 -29.88 28.18
C ALA A 18 -22.64 -30.07 28.04
N ALA A 19 -23.45 -29.39 28.87
CA ALA A 19 -24.91 -29.53 28.84
C ALA A 19 -25.54 -28.95 27.55
N ALA A 20 -24.96 -27.89 26.97
CA ALA A 20 -25.49 -27.24 25.76
C ALA A 20 -25.30 -28.07 24.47
N LEU A 21 -24.32 -28.98 24.43
CA LEU A 21 -24.07 -29.89 23.32
C LEU A 21 -24.80 -31.24 23.47
N VAL A 22 -25.14 -31.64 24.70
CA VAL A 22 -25.78 -32.95 24.99
C VAL A 22 -27.29 -32.93 24.77
N ALA A 23 -27.98 -31.83 25.09
CA ALA A 23 -29.44 -31.74 24.97
C ALA A 23 -29.97 -31.93 23.53
N PRO A 24 -29.39 -31.30 22.48
CA PRO A 24 -29.86 -31.46 21.10
C PRO A 24 -29.64 -32.88 20.55
N ALA A 25 -28.54 -33.53 20.93
CA ALA A 25 -28.22 -34.90 20.49
C ALA A 25 -29.15 -35.94 21.16
N GLN A 26 -29.50 -35.74 22.43
CA GLN A 26 -30.50 -36.55 23.12
C GLN A 26 -31.90 -36.38 22.50
N GLU A 27 -32.26 -35.15 22.15
CA GLU A 27 -33.55 -34.87 21.52
C GLU A 27 -33.63 -35.47 20.11
N ALA A 28 -32.56 -35.36 19.31
CA ALA A 28 -32.48 -36.02 18.00
C ALA A 28 -32.59 -37.55 18.11
N ARG A 29 -31.92 -38.18 19.09
CA ARG A 29 -32.04 -39.64 19.33
C ARG A 29 -33.47 -40.05 19.69
N ARG A 30 -34.11 -39.30 20.59
CA ARG A 30 -35.52 -39.54 20.94
C ARG A 30 -36.44 -39.42 19.73
N LEU A 31 -36.22 -38.43 18.87
CA LEU A 31 -37.03 -38.25 17.66
C LEU A 31 -36.77 -39.36 16.63
N VAL A 32 -35.53 -39.88 16.54
CA VAL A 32 -35.22 -41.03 15.68
C VAL A 32 -35.96 -42.29 16.13
N GLU A 33 -36.05 -42.56 17.43
CA GLU A 33 -36.88 -43.67 17.95
C GLU A 33 -38.36 -43.50 17.56
N GLN A 34 -38.85 -42.26 17.53
CA GLN A 34 -40.23 -41.95 17.13
C GLN A 34 -40.48 -42.05 15.62
N LEU A 35 -39.43 -42.17 14.79
CA LEU A 35 -39.60 -42.48 13.36
C LEU A 35 -40.20 -43.88 13.14
N GLY A 36 -40.11 -44.79 14.11
CA GLY A 36 -40.70 -46.14 14.08
C GLY A 36 -42.04 -46.26 14.83
N ALA A 37 -42.62 -45.15 15.29
CA ALA A 37 -43.87 -45.18 16.07
C ALA A 37 -45.03 -45.83 15.29
N GLU A 38 -45.95 -46.54 15.95
CA GLU A 38 -47.11 -47.17 15.27
C GLU A 38 -48.01 -46.16 14.56
N SER A 39 -48.18 -44.97 15.16
CA SER A 39 -48.97 -43.85 14.62
C SER A 39 -48.23 -43.15 13.49
N TYR A 40 -48.85 -43.10 12.30
CA TYR A 40 -48.32 -42.33 11.16
C TYR A 40 -48.14 -40.84 11.51
N LYS A 41 -49.06 -40.28 12.30
CA LYS A 41 -48.99 -38.87 12.73
C LYS A 41 -47.72 -38.60 13.53
N ASP A 42 -47.38 -39.51 14.43
CA ASP A 42 -46.23 -39.37 15.34
C ASP A 42 -44.92 -39.53 14.55
N ARG A 43 -44.88 -40.46 13.58
CA ARG A 43 -43.74 -40.59 12.65
C ARG A 43 -43.53 -39.34 11.80
N GLU A 44 -44.62 -38.74 11.32
CA GLU A 44 -44.56 -37.53 10.50
C GLU A 44 -44.13 -36.30 11.31
N GLU A 45 -44.62 -36.17 12.54
CA GLU A 45 -44.24 -35.10 13.46
C GLU A 45 -42.76 -35.23 13.85
N ALA A 46 -42.29 -36.44 14.17
CA ALA A 46 -40.87 -36.71 14.41
C ALA A 46 -40.01 -36.41 13.18
N SER A 47 -40.48 -36.76 11.98
CA SER A 47 -39.78 -36.45 10.72
C SER A 47 -39.67 -34.94 10.50
N GLN A 48 -40.73 -34.17 10.74
CA GLN A 48 -40.70 -32.72 10.61
C GLN A 48 -39.77 -32.06 11.63
N GLN A 49 -39.77 -32.54 12.88
CA GLN A 49 -38.90 -32.00 13.93
C GLN A 49 -37.42 -32.32 13.63
N LEU A 50 -37.10 -33.54 13.19
CA LEU A 50 -35.75 -33.90 12.73
C LEU A 50 -35.33 -33.11 11.49
N TRP A 51 -36.26 -32.88 10.56
CA TRP A 51 -35.98 -32.06 9.38
C TRP A 51 -35.73 -30.60 9.73
N ALA A 52 -36.49 -30.04 10.67
CA ALA A 52 -36.33 -28.68 11.18
C ALA A 52 -35.06 -28.52 12.03
N MET A 53 -34.59 -29.57 12.70
CA MET A 53 -33.28 -29.59 13.37
C MET A 53 -32.11 -29.42 12.40
N GLY A 54 -32.29 -29.79 11.13
CA GLY A 54 -31.29 -29.65 10.08
C GLY A 54 -29.98 -30.35 10.42
N GLU A 55 -28.86 -29.63 10.30
CA GLU A 55 -27.49 -30.14 10.51
C GLU A 55 -27.30 -30.88 11.84
N ARG A 56 -27.97 -30.43 12.91
CA ARG A 56 -27.82 -31.02 14.26
C ARG A 56 -28.30 -32.47 14.32
N ALA A 57 -29.15 -32.89 13.38
CA ALA A 57 -29.68 -34.24 13.30
C ALA A 57 -28.82 -35.17 12.44
N LEU A 58 -27.87 -34.66 11.62
CA LEU A 58 -27.17 -35.48 10.61
C LEU A 58 -26.39 -36.66 11.18
N ALA A 59 -25.64 -36.46 12.27
CA ALA A 59 -24.86 -37.53 12.89
C ALA A 59 -25.76 -38.69 13.37
N ILE A 60 -26.86 -38.36 14.04
CA ILE A 60 -27.82 -39.33 14.57
C ILE A 60 -28.64 -39.98 13.45
N LEU A 61 -29.06 -39.22 12.44
CA LEU A 61 -29.72 -39.76 11.25
C LEU A 61 -28.81 -40.70 10.44
N GLY A 62 -27.50 -40.44 10.44
CA GLY A 62 -26.50 -41.31 9.82
C GLY A 62 -26.37 -42.66 10.53
N GLU A 63 -26.39 -42.67 11.87
CA GLU A 63 -26.48 -43.90 12.66
C GLU A 63 -27.78 -44.68 12.34
N ALA A 64 -28.90 -43.95 12.20
CA ALA A 64 -30.23 -44.52 11.96
C ALA A 64 -30.48 -45.01 10.52
N GLU A 65 -29.62 -44.66 9.55
CA GLU A 65 -29.78 -45.10 8.15
C GLU A 65 -29.71 -46.64 8.00
N SER A 66 -29.00 -47.29 8.93
CA SER A 66 -28.81 -48.74 9.00
C SER A 66 -29.60 -49.39 10.16
N ASP A 67 -30.65 -48.74 10.66
CA ASP A 67 -31.47 -49.27 11.75
C ASP A 67 -32.16 -50.59 11.37
N GLN A 68 -32.47 -51.42 12.37
CA GLN A 68 -33.18 -52.69 12.17
C GLN A 68 -34.64 -52.48 11.79
N ASP A 69 -35.27 -51.38 12.20
CA ASP A 69 -36.61 -51.00 11.74
C ASP A 69 -36.54 -50.40 10.32
N PRO A 70 -37.14 -51.05 9.30
CA PRO A 70 -37.13 -50.56 7.93
C PRO A 70 -37.77 -49.17 7.76
N GLU A 71 -38.76 -48.80 8.58
CA GLU A 71 -39.42 -47.49 8.52
C GLU A 71 -38.50 -46.38 9.05
N VAL A 72 -37.80 -46.64 10.18
CA VAL A 72 -36.77 -45.73 10.72
C VAL A 72 -35.66 -45.53 9.70
N ALA A 73 -35.10 -46.63 9.17
CA ALA A 73 -34.03 -46.58 8.17
C ALA A 73 -34.45 -45.82 6.91
N TYR A 74 -35.68 -46.02 6.42
CA TYR A 74 -36.20 -45.33 5.24
C TYR A 74 -36.37 -43.82 5.47
N ARG A 75 -37.03 -43.41 6.55
CA ARG A 75 -37.25 -42.00 6.87
C ARG A 75 -35.94 -41.29 7.20
N ALA A 76 -35.05 -41.95 7.95
CA ALA A 76 -33.71 -41.44 8.22
C ALA A 76 -32.96 -41.15 6.91
N ARG A 77 -32.98 -42.07 5.94
CA ARG A 77 -32.34 -41.88 4.62
C ARG A 77 -32.91 -40.69 3.84
N ILE A 78 -34.23 -40.50 3.83
CA ILE A 78 -34.87 -39.35 3.16
C ILE A 78 -34.47 -38.04 3.83
N LEU A 79 -34.53 -37.98 5.16
CA LEU A 79 -34.18 -36.78 5.93
C LEU A 79 -32.71 -36.44 5.76
N LEU A 80 -31.84 -37.45 5.81
CA LEU A 80 -30.41 -37.33 5.60
C LEU A 80 -30.11 -36.75 4.20
N GLN A 81 -30.74 -37.28 3.14
CA GLN A 81 -30.57 -36.74 1.79
C GLN A 81 -31.04 -35.28 1.67
N ARG A 82 -32.21 -34.93 2.24
CA ARG A 82 -32.73 -33.56 2.20
C ARG A 82 -31.82 -32.58 2.92
N ILE A 83 -31.42 -32.92 4.14
CA ILE A 83 -30.57 -32.06 4.96
C ILE A 83 -29.17 -31.93 4.33
N GLN A 84 -28.57 -33.03 3.87
CA GLN A 84 -27.26 -33.02 3.21
C GLN A 84 -27.24 -32.13 1.96
N THR A 85 -28.34 -32.09 1.19
CA THR A 85 -28.48 -31.24 0.00
C THR A 85 -28.95 -29.81 0.30
N GLY A 86 -29.14 -29.46 1.57
CA GLY A 86 -29.56 -28.12 1.99
C GLY A 86 -31.02 -27.81 1.71
N ILE A 87 -31.86 -28.84 1.50
CA ILE A 87 -33.30 -28.72 1.41
C ILE A 87 -33.86 -28.81 2.84
N LEU A 88 -34.22 -27.66 3.40
CA LEU A 88 -34.84 -27.51 4.73
C LEU A 88 -36.34 -27.15 4.60
N PRO A 89 -37.12 -27.27 5.69
CA PRO A 89 -38.49 -26.77 5.71
C PRO A 89 -38.54 -25.28 5.28
N GLY A 90 -39.35 -24.97 4.26
CA GLY A 90 -39.46 -23.61 3.70
C GLY A 90 -38.55 -23.29 2.52
N THR A 91 -37.72 -24.24 2.06
CA THR A 91 -36.93 -24.07 0.82
C THR A 91 -37.86 -23.80 -0.37
N PRO A 92 -37.64 -22.72 -1.15
CA PRO A 92 -38.43 -22.42 -2.34
C PRO A 92 -38.50 -23.59 -3.33
N LYS A 93 -39.68 -23.78 -3.94
CA LYS A 93 -39.91 -24.87 -4.91
C LYS A 93 -38.91 -24.84 -6.07
N GLU A 94 -38.55 -23.66 -6.55
CA GLU A 94 -37.57 -23.48 -7.61
C GLU A 94 -36.20 -24.10 -7.26
N ILE A 95 -35.69 -23.87 -6.04
CA ILE A 95 -34.44 -24.49 -5.57
C ILE A 95 -34.59 -26.01 -5.48
N ILE A 96 -35.73 -26.51 -4.98
CA ILE A 96 -36.01 -27.95 -4.90
C ILE A 96 -35.97 -28.59 -6.30
N ASP A 97 -36.62 -27.96 -7.29
CA ASP A 97 -36.69 -28.46 -8.66
C ASP A 97 -35.29 -28.47 -9.32
N LEU A 98 -34.46 -27.45 -9.05
CA LEU A 98 -33.06 -27.39 -9.50
C LEU A 98 -32.19 -28.48 -8.87
N VAL A 99 -32.31 -28.72 -7.56
CA VAL A 99 -31.60 -29.80 -6.86
C VAL A 99 -32.00 -31.16 -7.42
N GLN A 100 -33.28 -31.39 -7.72
CA GLN A 100 -33.75 -32.63 -8.34
C GLN A 100 -33.21 -32.80 -9.77
N ARG A 101 -33.20 -31.72 -10.56
CA ARG A 101 -32.62 -31.71 -11.91
C ARG A 101 -31.12 -32.01 -11.89
N TYR A 102 -30.39 -31.50 -10.90
CA TYR A 102 -28.98 -31.83 -10.69
C TYR A 102 -28.77 -33.33 -10.50
N HIS A 103 -29.51 -33.97 -9.58
CA HIS A 103 -29.36 -35.39 -9.30
C HIS A 103 -29.72 -36.31 -10.48
N ARG A 104 -30.66 -35.90 -11.33
CA ARG A 104 -31.13 -36.70 -12.49
C ARG A 104 -30.30 -36.48 -13.76
N GLY A 105 -29.50 -35.42 -13.81
CA GLY A 105 -28.78 -34.99 -15.02
C GLY A 105 -27.36 -35.54 -15.15
N GLY A 106 -26.84 -35.59 -16.37
CA GLY A 106 -25.41 -35.79 -16.63
C GLY A 106 -24.59 -34.51 -16.37
N PRO A 107 -23.25 -34.54 -16.54
CA PRO A 107 -22.33 -33.44 -16.18
C PRO A 107 -22.77 -32.04 -16.65
N MET A 108 -23.19 -31.89 -17.91
CA MET A 108 -23.63 -30.59 -18.44
C MET A 108 -24.98 -30.12 -17.88
N SER A 109 -25.91 -31.05 -17.61
CA SER A 109 -27.18 -30.71 -16.98
C SER A 109 -26.97 -30.31 -15.52
N LYS A 110 -26.03 -30.95 -14.83
CA LYS A 110 -25.59 -30.59 -13.48
C LYS A 110 -24.97 -29.18 -13.46
N LYS A 111 -24.09 -28.88 -14.42
CA LYS A 111 -23.53 -27.54 -14.60
C LYS A 111 -24.62 -26.47 -14.82
N ALA A 112 -25.57 -26.72 -15.73
CA ALA A 112 -26.67 -25.79 -15.98
C ALA A 112 -27.53 -25.55 -14.72
N ALA A 113 -27.83 -26.60 -13.95
CA ALA A 113 -28.54 -26.46 -12.68
C ALA A 113 -27.73 -25.64 -11.66
N MET A 114 -26.41 -25.82 -11.58
CA MET A 114 -25.52 -25.00 -10.74
C MET A 114 -25.50 -23.52 -11.18
N GLU A 115 -25.49 -23.24 -12.48
CA GLU A 115 -25.57 -21.87 -13.00
C GLU A 115 -26.88 -21.17 -12.62
N GLU A 116 -28.00 -21.89 -12.71
CA GLU A 116 -29.32 -21.40 -12.30
C GLU A 116 -29.38 -21.17 -10.77
N LEU A 117 -28.87 -22.11 -9.97
CA LEU A 117 -28.74 -21.96 -8.51
C LEU A 117 -27.89 -20.73 -8.13
N ARG A 118 -26.78 -20.51 -8.84
CA ARG A 118 -25.90 -19.35 -8.63
C ARG A 118 -26.63 -18.03 -8.88
N LYS A 119 -27.41 -17.95 -9.97
CA LYS A 119 -28.16 -16.75 -10.35
C LYS A 119 -29.20 -16.35 -9.30
N ILE A 120 -29.83 -17.31 -8.64
CA ILE A 120 -30.82 -17.05 -7.59
C ILE A 120 -30.22 -17.00 -6.17
N GLY A 121 -28.88 -17.08 -6.03
CA GLY A 121 -28.18 -16.99 -4.76
C GLY A 121 -28.29 -18.23 -3.86
N ALA A 122 -28.63 -19.40 -4.41
CA ALA A 122 -28.74 -20.66 -3.68
C ALA A 122 -27.37 -21.34 -3.42
N PHE A 123 -26.40 -20.54 -2.97
CA PHE A 123 -25.01 -20.96 -2.78
C PHE A 123 -24.82 -22.10 -1.75
N PRO A 124 -25.55 -22.14 -0.61
CA PRO A 124 -25.44 -23.28 0.32
C PRO A 124 -25.76 -24.63 -0.34
N GLN A 125 -26.75 -24.68 -1.22
CA GLN A 125 -27.11 -25.88 -1.96
C GLN A 125 -26.02 -26.25 -2.98
N MET A 126 -25.43 -25.26 -3.66
CA MET A 126 -24.31 -25.49 -4.58
C MET A 126 -23.12 -26.17 -3.88
N LEU A 127 -22.68 -25.64 -2.74
CA LEU A 127 -21.54 -26.18 -1.99
C LEU A 127 -21.79 -27.63 -1.54
N ARG A 128 -23.01 -27.90 -1.06
CA ARG A 128 -23.44 -29.23 -0.63
C ARG A 128 -23.48 -30.24 -1.77
N LEU A 129 -24.15 -29.88 -2.86
CA LEU A 129 -24.24 -30.74 -4.04
C LEU A 129 -22.84 -31.09 -4.56
N TYR A 130 -21.94 -30.11 -4.60
CA TYR A 130 -20.56 -30.34 -5.02
C TYR A 130 -19.77 -31.23 -4.05
N ARG A 131 -19.88 -31.01 -2.72
CA ARG A 131 -19.16 -31.79 -1.70
C ARG A 131 -19.50 -33.28 -1.76
N PHE A 132 -20.75 -33.62 -2.09
CA PHE A 132 -21.21 -35.01 -2.17
C PHE A 132 -21.24 -35.57 -3.60
N GLU A 133 -20.78 -34.80 -4.60
CA GLU A 133 -20.71 -35.26 -5.99
C GLU A 133 -19.59 -36.30 -6.16
N LYS A 134 -19.95 -37.46 -6.72
CA LYS A 134 -19.05 -38.59 -6.94
C LYS A 134 -18.61 -38.73 -8.40
N ASP A 135 -19.34 -38.13 -9.32
CA ASP A 135 -19.00 -38.13 -10.74
C ASP A 135 -17.86 -37.12 -11.01
N PRO A 136 -16.66 -37.57 -11.44
CA PRO A 136 -15.51 -36.70 -11.65
C PRO A 136 -15.74 -35.68 -12.78
N ASP A 137 -16.48 -36.04 -13.82
CA ASP A 137 -16.77 -35.14 -14.95
C ASP A 137 -17.73 -34.04 -14.50
N ALA A 138 -18.74 -34.40 -13.69
CA ALA A 138 -19.64 -33.43 -13.09
C ALA A 138 -18.91 -32.50 -12.10
N ARG A 139 -17.99 -33.03 -11.29
CA ARG A 139 -17.14 -32.23 -10.41
C ARG A 139 -16.27 -31.26 -11.20
N GLN A 140 -15.64 -31.71 -12.28
CA GLN A 140 -14.83 -30.83 -13.12
C GLN A 140 -15.69 -29.74 -13.76
N ALA A 141 -16.86 -30.08 -14.30
CA ALA A 141 -17.76 -29.15 -14.97
C ALA A 141 -18.34 -28.07 -14.04
N CYS A 142 -18.50 -28.37 -12.75
CA CYS A 142 -19.10 -27.45 -11.77
C CYS A 142 -18.08 -26.71 -10.89
N ALA A 143 -16.79 -27.05 -10.93
CA ALA A 143 -15.78 -26.59 -9.98
C ALA A 143 -15.68 -25.05 -9.90
N GLU A 144 -15.60 -24.38 -11.05
CA GLU A 144 -15.48 -22.92 -11.16
C GLU A 144 -16.70 -22.20 -10.55
N LEU A 145 -17.92 -22.64 -10.91
CA LEU A 145 -19.16 -22.07 -10.40
C LEU A 145 -19.29 -22.18 -8.88
N VAL A 146 -18.80 -23.29 -8.33
CA VAL A 146 -18.84 -23.54 -6.88
C VAL A 146 -17.79 -22.71 -6.16
N GLU A 147 -16.60 -22.54 -6.72
CA GLU A 147 -15.58 -21.65 -6.15
C GLU A 147 -16.06 -20.19 -6.11
N GLU A 148 -16.69 -19.70 -7.19
CA GLU A 148 -17.31 -18.37 -7.22
C GLU A 148 -18.41 -18.18 -6.18
N ALA A 149 -19.07 -19.26 -5.75
CA ALA A 149 -20.15 -19.22 -4.79
C ALA A 149 -19.67 -19.15 -3.33
N VAL A 150 -18.42 -19.55 -3.02
CA VAL A 150 -17.96 -19.67 -1.62
C VAL A 150 -17.98 -18.33 -0.90
N VAL A 151 -17.27 -17.33 -1.41
CA VAL A 151 -17.10 -16.04 -0.74
C VAL A 151 -18.44 -15.32 -0.53
N PRO A 152 -19.31 -15.16 -1.56
CA PRO A 152 -20.62 -14.54 -1.37
C PRO A 152 -21.49 -15.27 -0.33
N ALA A 153 -21.46 -16.61 -0.31
CA ALA A 153 -22.22 -17.39 0.66
C ALA A 153 -21.75 -17.16 2.10
N VAL A 154 -20.44 -17.16 2.30
CA VAL A 154 -19.83 -16.98 3.62
C VAL A 154 -20.03 -15.55 4.11
N GLU A 155 -19.79 -14.55 3.26
CA GLU A 155 -19.98 -13.14 3.60
C GLU A 155 -21.42 -12.81 3.99
N ALA A 156 -22.41 -13.36 3.28
CA ALA A 156 -23.82 -13.21 3.64
C ALA A 156 -24.12 -13.74 5.05
N LYS A 157 -23.51 -14.87 5.44
CA LYS A 157 -23.65 -15.44 6.80
C LYS A 157 -22.92 -14.64 7.86
N LEU A 158 -21.73 -14.12 7.55
CA LEU A 158 -21.00 -13.25 8.46
C LEU A 158 -21.73 -11.93 8.70
N ALA A 159 -22.29 -11.32 7.65
CA ALA A 159 -23.10 -10.11 7.75
C ALA A 159 -24.37 -10.33 8.61
N GLY A 160 -24.99 -11.50 8.51
CA GLY A 160 -26.14 -11.90 9.34
C GLY A 160 -25.78 -12.35 10.76
N GLY A 161 -24.50 -12.38 11.14
CA GLY A 161 -24.04 -12.88 12.44
C GLY A 161 -24.18 -14.41 12.62
N GLU A 162 -24.47 -15.14 11.55
CA GLU A 162 -24.65 -16.60 11.53
C GLU A 162 -23.28 -17.32 11.46
N LEU A 163 -22.42 -17.12 12.47
CA LEU A 163 -21.03 -17.60 12.45
C LEU A 163 -20.88 -19.12 12.28
N ASP A 164 -21.78 -19.90 12.88
CA ASP A 164 -21.78 -21.35 12.72
C ASP A 164 -22.15 -21.77 11.30
N ALA A 165 -23.06 -21.06 10.65
CA ALA A 165 -23.39 -21.33 9.25
C ALA A 165 -22.22 -20.97 8.33
N ALA A 166 -21.53 -19.85 8.57
CA ALA A 166 -20.33 -19.48 7.82
C ALA A 166 -19.22 -20.54 7.94
N GLU A 167 -18.98 -21.06 9.15
CA GLU A 167 -18.03 -22.14 9.40
C GLU A 167 -18.40 -23.42 8.61
N ILE A 168 -19.67 -23.84 8.68
CA ILE A 168 -20.16 -25.01 7.94
C ILE A 168 -20.00 -24.84 6.43
N LEU A 169 -20.28 -23.65 5.88
CA LEU A 169 -20.12 -23.40 4.45
C LEU A 169 -18.66 -23.54 3.99
N LEU A 170 -17.69 -23.10 4.80
CA LEU A 170 -16.27 -23.29 4.51
C LEU A 170 -15.79 -24.74 4.70
N GLU A 171 -16.38 -25.49 5.63
CA GLU A 171 -16.12 -26.94 5.76
C GLU A 171 -16.67 -27.74 4.56
N LEU A 172 -17.73 -27.23 3.92
CA LEU A 172 -18.31 -27.81 2.70
C LEU A 172 -17.62 -27.33 1.42
N ALA A 173 -16.90 -26.22 1.47
CA ALA A 173 -16.24 -25.64 0.32
C ALA A 173 -15.16 -26.58 -0.26
N PRO A 174 -14.83 -26.47 -1.56
CA PRO A 174 -13.73 -27.21 -2.15
C PRO A 174 -12.44 -26.99 -1.34
N PRO A 175 -11.72 -28.04 -0.90
CA PRO A 175 -10.58 -27.92 0.02
C PRO A 175 -9.29 -27.46 -0.68
N ASN A 176 -9.38 -26.37 -1.43
CA ASN A 176 -8.23 -25.68 -2.00
C ASN A 176 -7.57 -24.75 -0.97
N GLU A 177 -6.40 -24.22 -1.32
CA GLU A 177 -5.61 -23.37 -0.42
C GLU A 177 -6.38 -22.13 0.06
N ALA A 178 -7.15 -21.48 -0.82
CA ALA A 178 -7.93 -20.29 -0.49
C ALA A 178 -9.02 -20.60 0.55
N ASN A 179 -9.80 -21.66 0.34
CA ASN A 179 -10.88 -22.06 1.25
C ASN A 179 -10.37 -22.57 2.59
N LEU A 180 -9.28 -23.33 2.59
CA LEU A 180 -8.66 -23.80 3.84
C LEU A 180 -8.06 -22.66 4.66
N ARG A 181 -7.51 -21.64 4.01
CA ARG A 181 -7.08 -20.38 4.65
C ARG A 181 -8.27 -19.63 5.25
N ARG A 182 -9.37 -19.44 4.50
CA ARG A 182 -10.61 -18.82 5.01
C ARG A 182 -11.13 -19.57 6.25
N LEU A 183 -11.14 -20.90 6.18
CA LEU A 183 -11.59 -21.76 7.29
C LEU A 183 -10.68 -21.60 8.52
N ALA A 184 -9.37 -21.59 8.30
CA ALA A 184 -8.39 -21.36 9.36
C ALA A 184 -8.54 -19.96 10.00
N ALA A 185 -8.90 -18.94 9.22
CA ALA A 185 -9.19 -17.60 9.73
C ALA A 185 -10.45 -17.58 10.61
N ILE A 186 -11.53 -18.27 10.23
CA ILE A 186 -12.73 -18.43 11.07
C ILE A 186 -12.38 -19.13 12.38
N TYR A 187 -11.65 -20.26 12.35
CA TYR A 187 -11.29 -20.93 13.59
C TYR A 187 -10.41 -20.08 14.50
N ARG A 188 -9.47 -19.32 13.95
CA ARG A 188 -8.62 -18.41 14.71
C ARG A 188 -9.42 -17.30 15.37
N THR A 189 -10.24 -16.57 14.61
CA THR A 189 -11.05 -15.45 15.13
C THR A 189 -12.10 -15.89 16.15
N ARG A 190 -12.51 -17.16 16.10
CA ARG A 190 -13.43 -17.78 17.06
C ARG A 190 -12.74 -18.51 18.24
N GLY A 191 -11.41 -18.51 18.31
CA GLY A 191 -10.65 -19.21 19.36
C GLY A 191 -10.77 -20.74 19.32
N LYS A 192 -11.13 -21.32 18.17
CA LYS A 192 -11.26 -22.77 17.94
C LYS A 192 -10.00 -23.41 17.37
N LEU A 193 -9.01 -22.61 16.96
CA LEU A 193 -7.84 -23.06 16.20
C LEU A 193 -7.03 -24.16 16.91
N ASP A 194 -6.71 -23.98 18.19
CA ASP A 194 -5.93 -24.97 18.95
C ASP A 194 -6.69 -26.27 19.15
N ALA A 195 -7.99 -26.20 19.42
CA ALA A 195 -8.84 -27.39 19.54
C ALA A 195 -8.89 -28.16 18.22
N LYS A 196 -9.03 -27.45 17.08
CA LYS A 196 -9.02 -28.06 15.74
C LYS A 196 -7.67 -28.66 15.36
N LEU A 197 -6.56 -28.05 15.76
CA LEU A 197 -5.24 -28.64 15.59
C LEU A 197 -5.06 -29.91 16.42
N ALA A 198 -5.51 -29.92 17.68
CA ALA A 198 -5.43 -31.09 18.55
C ALA A 198 -6.28 -32.28 18.05
N GLU A 199 -7.45 -32.01 17.44
CA GLU A 199 -8.27 -33.03 16.76
C GLU A 199 -7.52 -33.71 15.59
N MET A 200 -6.47 -33.07 15.07
CA MET A 200 -5.69 -33.53 13.91
C MET A 200 -4.33 -34.13 14.30
N ASP A 201 -4.04 -34.35 15.58
CA ASP A 201 -2.81 -35.01 16.01
C ASP A 201 -2.94 -36.55 15.93
N GLY A 202 -2.64 -37.10 14.74
CA GLY A 202 -2.63 -38.55 14.48
C GLY A 202 -1.97 -38.94 13.15
N ALA A 203 -0.84 -39.67 13.25
CA ALA A 203 -0.10 -40.41 12.21
C ALA A 203 0.11 -39.74 10.84
N ILE A 204 1.20 -38.98 10.74
CA ILE A 204 1.75 -38.41 9.50
C ILE A 204 2.49 -39.51 8.72
N GLU A 205 2.15 -39.71 7.44
CA GLU A 205 2.90 -40.56 6.51
C GLU A 205 3.49 -39.71 5.36
N ARG A 206 4.75 -39.97 4.98
CA ARG A 206 5.50 -39.18 3.97
C ARG A 206 5.07 -39.50 2.53
N GLY A 207 4.93 -38.49 1.66
CA GLY A 207 4.81 -38.68 0.20
C GLY A 207 4.28 -37.46 -0.58
N ASP A 208 4.52 -37.42 -1.90
CA ASP A 208 4.06 -36.35 -2.79
C ASP A 208 2.52 -36.15 -2.79
N LEU A 209 2.05 -34.97 -3.24
CA LEU A 209 0.63 -34.59 -3.29
C LEU A 209 -0.26 -35.63 -4.01
N ALA A 210 0.25 -36.29 -5.06
CA ALA A 210 -0.50 -37.28 -5.83
C ALA A 210 -0.61 -38.63 -5.10
N ARG A 211 0.42 -39.02 -4.33
CA ARG A 211 0.40 -40.18 -3.42
C ARG A 211 -0.52 -39.94 -2.24
N MET A 212 -0.53 -38.73 -1.68
CA MET A 212 -1.46 -38.35 -0.61
C MET A 212 -2.92 -38.30 -1.08
N GLU A 213 -3.15 -37.94 -2.34
CA GLU A 213 -4.45 -38.01 -3.00
C GLU A 213 -4.90 -39.46 -3.22
N ALA A 214 -4.00 -40.33 -3.67
CA ALA A 214 -4.24 -41.77 -3.77
C ALA A 214 -4.49 -42.44 -2.39
N ALA A 215 -3.94 -41.90 -1.31
CA ALA A 215 -4.15 -42.35 0.06
C ALA A 215 -5.37 -41.70 0.76
N GLY A 216 -6.07 -40.76 0.10
CA GLY A 216 -7.23 -40.06 0.66
C GLY A 216 -6.92 -39.07 1.80
N LYS A 217 -5.66 -38.67 1.99
CA LYS A 217 -5.19 -37.84 3.12
C LYS A 217 -4.81 -36.40 2.73
N ARG A 218 -4.84 -36.05 1.44
CA ARG A 218 -4.45 -34.72 0.93
C ARG A 218 -5.19 -33.56 1.61
N GLU A 219 -6.50 -33.68 1.77
CA GLU A 219 -7.33 -32.66 2.44
C GLU A 219 -6.92 -32.47 3.90
N PHE A 220 -6.62 -33.58 4.61
CA PHE A 220 -6.19 -33.55 6.01
C PHE A 220 -4.88 -32.78 6.19
N HIS A 221 -3.83 -33.13 5.44
CA HIS A 221 -2.54 -32.45 5.54
C HIS A 221 -2.63 -30.98 5.09
N SER A 222 -3.36 -30.70 4.00
CA SER A 222 -3.56 -29.32 3.53
C SER A 222 -4.28 -28.46 4.57
N ARG A 223 -5.30 -29.02 5.23
CA ARG A 223 -6.02 -28.36 6.31
C ARG A 223 -5.11 -28.11 7.50
N ARG A 224 -4.35 -29.13 7.96
CA ARG A 224 -3.40 -28.99 9.08
C ARG A 224 -2.37 -27.90 8.78
N LEU A 225 -1.82 -27.89 7.57
CA LEU A 225 -0.87 -26.87 7.12
C LEU A 225 -1.48 -25.46 7.16
N ALA A 226 -2.70 -25.27 6.65
CA ALA A 226 -3.40 -23.98 6.70
C ALA A 226 -3.65 -23.52 8.14
N LEU A 227 -4.03 -24.43 9.05
CA LEU A 227 -4.23 -24.12 10.47
C LEU A 227 -2.93 -23.73 11.18
N LEU A 228 -1.84 -24.45 10.93
CA LEU A 228 -0.52 -24.14 11.51
C LEU A 228 0.01 -22.78 11.01
N ARG A 229 -0.16 -22.50 9.71
CA ARG A 229 0.18 -21.19 9.11
C ARG A 229 -0.66 -20.06 9.72
N SER A 230 -1.97 -20.28 9.87
CA SER A 230 -2.89 -19.34 10.53
C SER A 230 -2.54 -19.09 12.00
N LYS A 231 -2.02 -20.12 12.70
CA LYS A 231 -1.54 -20.02 14.09
C LYS A 231 -0.22 -19.25 14.21
N GLY A 232 0.58 -19.21 13.14
CA GLY A 232 1.95 -18.71 13.17
C GLY A 232 2.98 -19.74 13.69
N ASP A 233 2.61 -21.02 13.78
CA ASP A 233 3.53 -22.10 14.18
C ASP A 233 4.39 -22.53 12.98
N LEU A 234 5.41 -21.73 12.66
CA LEU A 234 6.25 -21.92 11.48
C LEU A 234 7.08 -23.20 11.52
N ALA A 235 7.49 -23.64 12.71
CA ALA A 235 8.27 -24.86 12.86
C ALA A 235 7.42 -26.07 12.44
N ALA A 236 6.22 -26.21 12.99
CA ALA A 236 5.31 -27.30 12.63
C ALA A 236 4.79 -27.17 11.19
N ALA A 237 4.48 -25.95 10.74
CA ALA A 237 4.05 -25.70 9.36
C ALA A 237 5.13 -26.11 8.35
N ARG A 238 6.41 -25.84 8.65
CA ARG A 238 7.53 -26.25 7.81
C ARG A 238 7.64 -27.76 7.70
N THR A 239 7.58 -28.49 8.81
CA THR A 239 7.60 -29.97 8.79
C THR A 239 6.50 -30.53 7.88
N VAL A 240 5.27 -30.02 8.01
CA VAL A 240 4.16 -30.48 7.15
C VAL A 240 4.38 -30.07 5.68
N ALA A 241 4.91 -28.88 5.41
CA ALA A 241 5.22 -28.43 4.05
C ALA A 241 6.32 -29.26 3.38
N GLU A 242 7.37 -29.65 4.12
CA GLU A 242 8.43 -30.57 3.65
C GLU A 242 7.85 -31.93 3.27
N GLU A 243 6.98 -32.49 4.12
CA GLU A 243 6.35 -33.78 3.88
C GLU A 243 5.39 -33.77 2.68
N MET A 244 4.78 -32.63 2.41
CA MET A 244 3.91 -32.39 1.26
C MET A 244 4.67 -31.91 0.01
N GLU A 245 6.00 -31.76 0.08
CA GLU A 245 6.84 -31.24 -1.00
C GLU A 245 6.38 -29.84 -1.51
N ARG A 246 5.90 -28.98 -0.61
CA ARG A 246 5.44 -27.61 -0.90
C ARG A 246 6.61 -26.62 -0.97
N ASP A 247 7.41 -26.73 -2.03
CA ASP A 247 8.59 -25.89 -2.26
C ASP A 247 8.30 -24.38 -2.24
N ASP A 248 7.13 -23.96 -2.71
CA ASP A 248 6.66 -22.58 -2.64
C ASP A 248 6.52 -22.06 -1.20
N LEU A 249 5.97 -22.87 -0.28
CA LEU A 249 5.84 -22.48 1.11
C LEU A 249 7.17 -22.54 1.86
N LEU A 250 8.02 -23.51 1.54
CA LEU A 250 9.38 -23.59 2.08
C LEU A 250 10.22 -22.39 1.67
N ALA A 251 10.06 -21.92 0.43
CA ALA A 251 10.63 -20.66 -0.05
C ALA A 251 10.18 -19.46 0.78
N ALA A 252 8.87 -19.32 1.00
CA ALA A 252 8.33 -18.22 1.81
C ALA A 252 8.80 -18.30 3.28
N PHE A 253 8.86 -19.49 3.88
CA PHE A 253 9.34 -19.64 5.26
C PHE A 253 10.84 -19.36 5.39
N ALA A 254 11.67 -19.77 4.43
CA ALA A 254 13.09 -19.44 4.42
C ALA A 254 13.33 -17.93 4.32
N LEU A 255 12.50 -17.23 3.53
CA LEU A 255 12.55 -15.77 3.44
C LEU A 255 12.26 -15.12 4.80
N MET A 256 11.28 -15.67 5.55
CA MET A 256 10.98 -15.23 6.91
C MET A 256 12.14 -15.46 7.89
N ASP A 257 13.03 -16.42 7.65
CA ASP A 257 14.27 -16.61 8.43
C ASP A 257 15.45 -15.74 7.95
N GLY A 258 15.24 -14.91 6.92
CA GLY A 258 16.31 -14.13 6.29
C GLY A 258 17.24 -14.94 5.40
N ASN A 259 16.71 -15.99 4.75
CA ASN A 259 17.42 -16.73 3.72
C ASN A 259 16.65 -16.66 2.39
N PRO A 260 17.08 -15.84 1.41
CA PRO A 260 16.41 -15.75 0.13
C PRO A 260 16.71 -16.93 -0.79
N VAL A 261 17.73 -17.76 -0.52
CA VAL A 261 18.19 -18.80 -1.46
C VAL A 261 17.07 -19.78 -1.85
N PRO A 262 16.28 -20.36 -0.94
CA PRO A 262 15.19 -21.25 -1.33
C PRO A 262 14.10 -20.56 -2.17
N TYR A 263 13.84 -19.27 -1.93
CA TYR A 263 12.94 -18.48 -2.78
C TYR A 263 13.52 -18.25 -4.17
N LEU A 264 14.82 -17.93 -4.26
CA LEU A 264 15.51 -17.76 -5.53
C LEU A 264 15.51 -19.08 -6.33
N ASP A 265 15.79 -20.22 -5.70
CA ASP A 265 15.73 -21.54 -6.34
C ASP A 265 14.32 -21.86 -6.85
N TRP A 266 13.31 -21.63 -6.02
CA TRP A 266 11.90 -21.78 -6.39
C TRP A 266 11.51 -20.91 -7.59
N PHE A 267 11.99 -19.66 -7.60
CA PHE A 267 11.75 -18.70 -8.67
C PHE A 267 12.46 -19.09 -9.97
N ILE A 268 13.76 -19.42 -9.90
CA ILE A 268 14.59 -19.83 -11.04
C ILE A 268 13.97 -21.01 -11.79
N ALA A 269 13.41 -21.98 -11.06
CA ALA A 269 12.77 -23.16 -11.64
C ALA A 269 11.50 -22.85 -12.46
N ARG A 270 10.94 -21.64 -12.32
CA ARG A 270 9.62 -21.25 -12.87
C ARG A 270 9.66 -20.00 -13.76
N GLU A 271 10.75 -19.23 -13.72
CA GLU A 271 10.87 -18.00 -14.50
C GLU A 271 11.27 -18.30 -15.95
N ALA A 272 10.44 -17.84 -16.88
CA ALA A 272 10.64 -18.03 -18.31
C ALA A 272 11.49 -16.90 -18.93
N LYS A 273 11.49 -15.70 -18.33
CA LYS A 273 12.26 -14.55 -18.82
C LYS A 273 13.76 -14.76 -18.54
N PRO A 274 14.63 -14.80 -19.56
CA PRO A 274 16.03 -15.18 -19.39
C PRO A 274 16.79 -14.22 -18.47
N VAL A 275 16.61 -12.90 -18.63
CA VAL A 275 17.31 -11.92 -17.78
C VAL A 275 16.86 -11.99 -16.32
N ALA A 276 15.56 -12.13 -16.05
CA ALA A 276 15.04 -12.25 -14.69
C ALA A 276 15.53 -13.54 -14.00
N ARG A 277 15.58 -14.65 -14.74
CA ARG A 277 16.13 -15.91 -14.24
C ARG A 277 17.63 -15.80 -13.94
N ILE A 278 18.42 -15.26 -14.86
CA ILE A 278 19.87 -15.07 -14.66
C ILE A 278 20.14 -14.07 -13.52
N HIS A 279 19.33 -13.02 -13.36
CA HIS A 279 19.42 -12.11 -12.22
C HIS A 279 19.28 -12.87 -10.89
N ALA A 280 18.24 -13.69 -10.75
CA ALA A 280 18.04 -14.50 -9.56
C ALA A 280 19.21 -15.48 -9.31
N GLU A 281 19.79 -16.04 -10.37
CA GLU A 281 21.00 -16.86 -10.28
C GLU A 281 22.20 -16.04 -9.76
N VAL A 282 22.42 -14.81 -10.24
CA VAL A 282 23.48 -13.90 -9.74
C VAL A 282 23.30 -13.63 -8.25
N VAL A 283 22.10 -13.21 -7.84
CA VAL A 283 21.80 -12.92 -6.43
C VAL A 283 22.00 -14.16 -5.57
N ARG A 284 21.57 -15.33 -6.06
CA ARG A 284 21.79 -16.60 -5.38
C ARG A 284 23.29 -16.87 -5.16
N GLN A 285 24.13 -16.70 -6.17
CA GLN A 285 25.57 -16.91 -6.04
C GLN A 285 26.22 -15.92 -5.07
N ARG A 286 25.76 -14.66 -5.06
CA ARG A 286 26.18 -13.65 -4.09
C ARG A 286 25.89 -14.11 -2.65
N TRP A 287 24.70 -14.65 -2.40
CA TRP A 287 24.30 -15.15 -1.08
C TRP A 287 24.99 -16.45 -0.67
N THR A 288 25.40 -17.29 -1.61
CA THR A 288 26.17 -18.53 -1.33
C THR A 288 27.69 -18.33 -1.36
N GLY A 289 28.18 -17.16 -1.79
CA GLY A 289 29.60 -16.81 -1.81
C GLY A 289 30.39 -17.26 -3.04
N ASP A 290 29.74 -17.66 -4.14
CA ASP A 290 30.41 -18.08 -5.38
C ASP A 290 30.66 -16.87 -6.31
N ARG A 291 31.77 -16.15 -6.04
CA ARG A 291 32.13 -14.92 -6.77
C ARG A 291 32.48 -15.17 -8.23
N GLU A 292 33.00 -16.35 -8.59
CA GLU A 292 33.34 -16.66 -9.98
C GLU A 292 32.08 -16.88 -10.82
N ALA A 293 31.13 -17.66 -10.29
CA ALA A 293 29.84 -17.86 -10.92
C ALA A 293 29.04 -16.55 -11.00
N GLU A 294 29.02 -15.74 -9.93
CA GLU A 294 28.42 -14.40 -9.92
C GLU A 294 28.96 -13.56 -11.09
N ALA A 295 30.29 -13.40 -11.18
CA ALA A 295 30.92 -12.59 -12.22
C ALA A 295 30.70 -13.12 -13.64
N LYS A 296 30.60 -14.44 -13.82
CA LYS A 296 30.28 -15.05 -15.12
C LYS A 296 28.84 -14.74 -15.54
N LEU A 297 27.89 -14.89 -14.63
CA LEU A 297 26.47 -14.62 -14.90
C LEU A 297 26.21 -13.13 -15.13
N THR A 298 26.82 -12.24 -14.33
CA THR A 298 26.73 -10.78 -14.56
C THR A 298 27.25 -10.39 -15.94
N ARG A 299 28.36 -10.98 -16.40
CA ARG A 299 28.87 -10.75 -17.77
C ARG A 299 27.88 -11.19 -18.83
N SER A 300 27.13 -12.27 -18.61
CA SER A 300 26.07 -12.70 -19.53
C SER A 300 24.95 -11.67 -19.63
N ILE A 301 24.54 -11.05 -18.53
CA ILE A 301 23.54 -9.97 -18.53
C ILE A 301 24.09 -8.75 -19.29
N LEU A 302 25.36 -8.38 -19.06
CA LEU A 302 26.01 -7.29 -19.79
C LEU A 302 26.06 -7.52 -21.29
N THR A 303 26.20 -8.77 -21.74
CA THR A 303 26.10 -9.11 -23.16
C THR A 303 24.70 -8.78 -23.70
N PHE A 304 23.62 -9.18 -23.03
CA PHE A 304 22.24 -8.80 -23.43
C PHE A 304 22.05 -7.28 -23.50
N ALA A 305 22.59 -6.54 -22.52
CA ALA A 305 22.52 -5.07 -22.51
C ALA A 305 23.25 -4.42 -23.71
N LYS A 306 24.27 -5.08 -24.28
CA LYS A 306 25.08 -4.58 -25.40
C LYS A 306 24.58 -5.03 -26.77
N GLU A 307 24.02 -6.23 -26.87
CA GLU A 307 23.64 -6.85 -28.15
C GLU A 307 22.30 -6.32 -28.72
N GLY A 308 21.51 -5.60 -27.92
CA GLY A 308 20.23 -5.00 -28.34
C GLY A 308 19.05 -5.98 -28.31
N GLY A 309 17.89 -5.57 -28.82
CA GLY A 309 16.66 -6.38 -28.85
C GLY A 309 15.83 -6.33 -27.56
N GLU A 310 14.85 -7.23 -27.44
CA GLU A 310 13.85 -7.24 -26.37
C GLU A 310 14.45 -7.40 -24.96
N GLU A 311 15.63 -8.00 -24.83
CA GLU A 311 16.31 -8.23 -23.55
C GLU A 311 17.21 -7.07 -23.11
N ARG A 312 17.40 -6.04 -23.94
CA ARG A 312 18.31 -4.92 -23.63
C ARG A 312 17.88 -4.15 -22.39
N GLU A 313 16.62 -3.72 -22.33
CA GLU A 313 16.10 -2.95 -21.20
C GLU A 313 16.05 -3.78 -19.90
N PRO A 314 15.49 -5.01 -19.88
CA PRO A 314 15.57 -5.87 -18.70
C PRO A 314 17.00 -6.08 -18.22
N ALA A 315 17.97 -6.22 -19.14
CA ALA A 315 19.38 -6.42 -18.79
C ALA A 315 19.99 -5.19 -18.13
N MET A 316 19.73 -3.98 -18.64
CA MET A 316 20.17 -2.73 -17.99
C MET A 316 19.53 -2.57 -16.61
N THR A 317 18.22 -2.80 -16.48
CA THR A 317 17.51 -2.78 -15.19
C THR A 317 18.11 -3.79 -14.22
N SER A 318 18.38 -5.02 -14.67
CA SER A 318 19.00 -6.07 -13.86
C SER A 318 20.40 -5.68 -13.37
N LEU A 319 21.23 -5.09 -14.23
CA LEU A 319 22.57 -4.61 -13.87
C LEU A 319 22.51 -3.48 -12.83
N LEU A 320 21.56 -2.55 -12.96
CA LEU A 320 21.33 -1.50 -11.96
C LEU A 320 20.90 -2.10 -10.60
N LEU A 321 19.97 -3.05 -10.62
CA LEU A 321 19.55 -3.84 -9.43
C LEU A 321 20.65 -4.73 -8.85
N LEU A 322 21.78 -4.89 -9.55
CA LEU A 322 22.98 -5.60 -9.08
C LEU A 322 24.11 -4.65 -8.66
N GLY A 323 23.89 -3.34 -8.73
CA GLY A 323 24.86 -2.29 -8.40
C GLY A 323 25.91 -2.03 -9.48
N LYS A 324 25.71 -2.54 -10.71
CA LYS A 324 26.65 -2.39 -11.84
C LYS A 324 26.42 -1.09 -12.61
N ARG A 325 26.31 0.01 -11.87
CA ARG A 325 26.04 1.35 -12.41
C ARG A 325 26.99 1.70 -13.56
N ASP A 326 28.30 1.55 -13.33
CA ASP A 326 29.33 2.02 -14.28
C ASP A 326 29.32 1.24 -15.61
N ASP A 327 28.78 0.01 -15.60
CA ASP A 327 28.58 -0.76 -16.83
C ASP A 327 27.35 -0.29 -17.63
N VAL A 328 26.36 0.32 -16.96
CA VAL A 328 25.06 0.68 -17.55
C VAL A 328 25.02 2.13 -18.00
N LEU A 329 25.48 3.10 -17.20
CA LEU A 329 25.36 4.53 -17.54
C LEU A 329 25.90 4.88 -18.94
N PRO A 330 27.04 4.33 -19.42
CA PRO A 330 27.51 4.57 -20.78
C PRO A 330 26.56 4.05 -21.87
N LEU A 331 25.82 2.95 -21.60
CA LEU A 331 24.87 2.35 -22.53
C LEU A 331 23.56 3.13 -22.64
N MET A 332 23.30 4.01 -21.67
CA MET A 332 22.11 4.87 -21.64
C MET A 332 22.26 6.11 -22.52
N GLN A 333 23.48 6.43 -22.96
CA GLN A 333 23.70 7.54 -23.89
C GLN A 333 22.94 7.30 -25.20
N GLY A 334 22.13 8.27 -25.63
CA GLY A 334 21.25 8.13 -26.79
C GLY A 334 19.79 8.00 -26.36
N GLU A 335 19.24 6.79 -26.43
CA GLU A 335 17.82 6.48 -26.19
C GLU A 335 17.35 6.81 -24.77
N PHE A 336 18.21 6.60 -23.75
CA PHE A 336 17.86 6.77 -22.33
C PHE A 336 18.55 7.99 -21.69
N ARG A 337 18.85 9.01 -22.48
CA ARG A 337 19.59 10.19 -22.00
C ARG A 337 18.84 11.02 -20.95
N THR A 338 17.51 11.02 -20.98
CA THR A 338 16.66 11.67 -19.96
C THR A 338 16.72 10.93 -18.62
N SER A 339 16.72 9.61 -18.63
CA SER A 339 16.97 8.78 -17.45
C SER A 339 18.39 8.97 -16.89
N LEU A 340 19.37 9.15 -17.77
CA LEU A 340 20.75 9.46 -17.38
C LEU A 340 20.86 10.85 -16.75
N PHE A 341 20.13 11.83 -17.28
CA PHE A 341 19.97 13.15 -16.67
C PHE A 341 19.44 13.06 -15.25
N GLU A 342 18.34 12.33 -15.04
CA GLU A 342 17.71 12.16 -13.72
C GLU A 342 18.66 11.54 -12.70
N TYR A 343 19.45 10.54 -13.12
CA TYR A 343 20.49 9.97 -12.26
C TYR A 343 21.49 11.02 -11.81
N TYR A 344 22.06 11.79 -12.73
CA TYR A 344 23.06 12.81 -12.39
C TYR A 344 22.49 13.96 -11.56
N ASP A 345 21.24 14.38 -11.81
CA ASP A 345 20.57 15.39 -10.99
C ASP A 345 20.39 14.88 -9.55
N ALA A 346 19.93 13.62 -9.39
CA ALA A 346 19.71 12.99 -8.10
C ALA A 346 21.00 12.85 -7.26
N VAL A 347 22.15 12.55 -7.88
CA VAL A 347 23.45 12.44 -7.19
C VAL A 347 24.24 13.76 -7.13
N GLU A 348 23.57 14.90 -7.33
CA GLU A 348 24.14 16.24 -7.23
C GLU A 348 25.34 16.47 -8.16
N LEU A 349 25.20 15.99 -9.41
CA LEU A 349 26.13 16.17 -10.53
C LEU A 349 25.49 17.01 -11.66
N PRO A 350 25.16 18.29 -11.40
CA PRO A 350 24.36 19.12 -12.31
C PRO A 350 24.98 19.30 -13.71
N ASP A 351 26.30 19.48 -13.81
CA ASP A 351 26.98 19.62 -15.11
C ASP A 351 26.91 18.33 -15.93
N SER A 352 26.99 17.17 -15.27
CA SER A 352 26.85 15.86 -15.94
C SER A 352 25.41 15.61 -16.38
N ALA A 353 24.42 16.06 -15.60
CA ALA A 353 23.01 16.00 -15.97
C ALA A 353 22.77 16.77 -17.27
N LEU A 354 23.13 18.06 -17.31
CA LEU A 354 23.00 18.89 -18.51
C LEU A 354 23.79 18.32 -19.70
N ALA A 355 24.99 17.78 -19.47
CA ALA A 355 25.80 17.16 -20.51
C ALA A 355 25.15 15.90 -21.11
N ALA A 356 24.43 15.09 -20.32
CA ALA A 356 23.77 13.88 -20.79
C ALA A 356 22.76 14.15 -21.92
N VAL A 357 22.03 15.27 -21.82
CA VAL A 357 21.06 15.74 -22.83
C VAL A 357 21.67 16.69 -23.86
N GLY A 358 22.97 16.96 -23.78
CA GLY A 358 23.71 17.81 -24.70
C GLY A 358 23.54 19.32 -24.49
N TYR A 359 23.03 19.74 -23.33
CA TYR A 359 22.88 21.16 -22.99
C TYR A 359 24.20 21.71 -22.44
N MET A 360 24.99 22.36 -23.29
CA MET A 360 26.34 22.83 -22.96
C MET A 360 26.33 24.25 -22.37
N PRO A 361 27.36 24.65 -21.59
CA PRO A 361 27.42 25.98 -20.95
C PRO A 361 27.69 27.15 -21.91
N GLY A 362 28.04 26.91 -23.17
CA GLY A 362 28.23 27.97 -24.17
C GLY A 362 26.90 28.54 -24.70
N GLU A 363 26.75 29.86 -24.79
CA GLU A 363 25.52 30.50 -25.26
C GLU A 363 25.14 30.06 -26.70
N ASP A 364 26.13 30.01 -27.60
CA ASP A 364 25.91 29.56 -28.98
C ASP A 364 25.52 28.08 -29.05
N ASP A 365 26.08 27.24 -28.17
CA ASP A 365 25.74 25.82 -28.10
C ASP A 365 24.32 25.61 -27.57
N ARG A 366 23.90 26.38 -26.56
CA ARG A 366 22.51 26.38 -26.07
C ARG A 366 21.52 26.79 -27.16
N LYS A 367 21.83 27.83 -27.93
CA LYS A 367 20.97 28.29 -29.04
C LYS A 367 20.85 27.20 -30.12
N LYS A 368 21.96 26.57 -30.50
CA LYS A 368 21.95 25.44 -31.46
C LYS A 368 21.19 24.24 -30.92
N TRP A 369 21.38 23.93 -29.64
CA TRP A 369 20.68 22.84 -28.97
C TRP A 369 19.17 23.05 -29.02
N LEU A 370 18.71 24.24 -28.61
CA LEU A 370 17.29 24.60 -28.61
C LEU A 370 16.71 24.56 -30.03
N ALA A 371 17.37 25.20 -30.98
CA ALA A 371 16.92 25.25 -32.38
C ALA A 371 16.75 23.84 -32.98
N ALA A 372 17.66 22.92 -32.66
CA ALA A 372 17.58 21.54 -33.13
C ALA A 372 16.41 20.74 -32.51
N ARG A 373 15.96 21.08 -31.29
CA ARG A 373 14.78 20.43 -30.67
C ARG A 373 13.50 21.07 -31.17
N THR A 374 13.44 22.39 -31.23
CA THR A 374 12.24 23.12 -31.66
C THR A 374 11.88 22.82 -33.11
N SER A 375 12.86 22.56 -33.98
CA SER A 375 12.59 22.18 -35.37
C SER A 375 11.74 20.91 -35.50
N ALA A 376 11.75 20.01 -34.50
CA ALA A 376 10.97 18.78 -34.52
C ALA A 376 9.45 18.99 -34.39
N PHE A 377 9.02 20.14 -33.87
CA PHE A 377 7.58 20.46 -33.68
C PHE A 377 7.19 21.85 -34.21
N THR A 378 8.07 22.48 -34.99
CA THR A 378 7.76 23.80 -35.59
C THR A 378 6.75 23.66 -36.73
N GLU A 379 6.83 22.59 -37.53
CA GLU A 379 5.90 22.37 -38.66
C GLU A 379 4.62 21.62 -38.28
N ASP A 380 4.71 20.64 -37.37
CA ASP A 380 3.57 19.95 -36.76
C ASP A 380 3.83 19.80 -35.25
N TRP A 381 2.94 20.33 -34.43
CA TRP A 381 3.07 20.25 -32.98
C TRP A 381 3.13 18.80 -32.47
N ASN A 382 2.43 17.86 -33.11
CA ASN A 382 2.30 16.49 -32.60
C ASN A 382 3.53 15.62 -32.82
N ASP A 383 4.50 16.07 -33.63
CA ASP A 383 5.66 15.26 -34.00
C ASP A 383 6.83 15.32 -32.99
N GLY A 384 6.82 16.27 -32.06
CA GLY A 384 7.99 16.60 -31.22
C GLY A 384 7.86 16.36 -29.73
N ASP A 385 7.00 15.45 -29.27
CA ASP A 385 6.77 15.15 -27.84
C ASP A 385 8.07 14.91 -27.07
N ALA A 386 8.96 14.05 -27.58
CA ALA A 386 10.25 13.75 -26.93
C ALA A 386 11.18 14.98 -26.88
N ALA A 387 11.17 15.82 -27.92
CA ALA A 387 11.97 17.03 -27.96
C ALA A 387 11.45 18.09 -26.98
N ARG A 388 10.12 18.21 -26.83
CA ARG A 388 9.50 19.08 -25.82
C ARG A 388 9.81 18.57 -24.42
N ALA A 389 9.63 17.28 -24.14
CA ALA A 389 9.95 16.69 -22.84
C ALA A 389 11.40 16.98 -22.39
N GLU A 390 12.37 16.92 -23.31
CA GLU A 390 13.76 17.30 -23.01
C GLU A 390 13.92 18.81 -22.69
N ILE A 391 13.23 19.68 -23.42
CA ILE A 391 13.25 21.13 -23.12
C ILE A 391 12.63 21.39 -21.74
N LEU A 392 11.51 20.73 -21.43
CA LEU A 392 10.83 20.83 -20.14
C LEU A 392 11.72 20.34 -19.00
N GLN A 393 12.39 19.19 -19.16
CA GLN A 393 13.31 18.65 -18.16
C GLN A 393 14.46 19.62 -17.86
N VAL A 394 15.08 20.21 -18.90
CA VAL A 394 16.16 21.22 -18.71
C VAL A 394 15.62 22.50 -18.08
N ALA A 395 14.45 23.00 -18.51
CA ALA A 395 13.85 24.19 -17.95
C ALA A 395 13.47 24.01 -16.47
N GLY A 396 12.86 22.88 -16.11
CA GLY A 396 12.52 22.52 -14.74
C GLY A 396 13.76 22.44 -13.85
N PHE A 397 14.82 21.82 -14.34
CA PHE A 397 16.12 21.80 -13.67
C PHE A 397 16.68 23.22 -13.45
N LEU A 398 16.76 24.04 -14.49
CA LEU A 398 17.30 25.40 -14.38
C LEU A 398 16.49 26.24 -13.39
N GLN A 399 15.17 26.11 -13.40
CA GLN A 399 14.27 26.77 -12.45
C GLN A 399 14.58 26.34 -11.01
N ARG A 400 14.67 25.04 -10.72
CA ARG A 400 15.03 24.53 -9.37
C ARG A 400 16.41 24.99 -8.90
N ARG A 401 17.35 25.13 -9.84
CA ARG A 401 18.72 25.57 -9.56
C ARG A 401 18.86 27.09 -9.44
N GLY A 402 17.77 27.84 -9.59
CA GLY A 402 17.73 29.31 -9.46
C GLY A 402 18.11 30.06 -10.74
N ASN A 403 18.32 29.38 -11.87
CA ASN A 403 18.58 29.97 -13.18
C ASN A 403 17.26 30.25 -13.92
N THR A 404 16.37 30.99 -13.27
CA THR A 404 14.97 31.18 -13.70
C THR A 404 14.84 31.93 -15.03
N ALA A 405 15.74 32.86 -15.32
CA ALA A 405 15.73 33.60 -16.58
C ALA A 405 15.96 32.70 -17.80
N ASP A 406 16.91 31.76 -17.70
CA ASP A 406 17.20 30.81 -18.78
C ASP A 406 16.05 29.80 -18.93
N ALA A 407 15.49 29.31 -17.83
CA ALA A 407 14.30 28.44 -17.85
C ALA A 407 13.12 29.11 -18.56
N ARG A 408 12.80 30.37 -18.20
CA ARG A 408 11.74 31.17 -18.84
C ARG A 408 12.00 31.37 -20.33
N ALA A 409 13.23 31.63 -20.73
CA ALA A 409 13.58 31.81 -22.14
C ALA A 409 13.33 30.53 -22.97
N LEU A 410 13.68 29.36 -22.43
CA LEU A 410 13.41 28.07 -23.06
C LEU A 410 11.90 27.84 -23.25
N ILE A 411 11.14 27.98 -22.17
CA ILE A 411 9.69 27.74 -22.18
C ILE A 411 8.96 28.75 -23.05
N LYS A 412 9.37 30.03 -23.03
CA LYS A 412 8.82 31.05 -23.94
C LYS A 412 8.98 30.64 -25.40
N THR A 413 10.12 30.09 -25.79
CA THR A 413 10.35 29.66 -27.17
C THR A 413 9.37 28.55 -27.60
N VAL A 414 9.11 27.58 -26.71
CA VAL A 414 8.14 26.51 -26.97
C VAL A 414 6.71 27.08 -27.00
N SER A 415 6.39 27.98 -26.07
CA SER A 415 5.11 28.70 -26.00
C SER A 415 4.82 29.47 -27.28
N ASP A 416 5.79 30.24 -27.80
CA ASP A 416 5.63 31.02 -29.02
C ASP A 416 5.32 30.10 -30.23
N ILE A 417 5.94 28.91 -30.29
CA ILE A 417 5.67 27.91 -31.34
C ILE A 417 4.24 27.35 -31.18
N ALA A 418 3.85 26.97 -29.96
CA ALA A 418 2.51 26.45 -29.67
C ALA A 418 1.42 27.46 -30.08
N GLU A 419 1.62 28.73 -29.76
CA GLU A 419 0.68 29.82 -30.07
C GLU A 419 0.57 30.08 -31.59
N ASN A 420 1.68 29.97 -32.32
CA ASN A 420 1.69 30.10 -33.78
C ASN A 420 0.92 28.98 -34.49
N HIS A 421 0.84 27.78 -33.89
CA HIS A 421 0.04 26.67 -34.42
C HIS A 421 -1.45 26.90 -34.22
N ALA A 422 -1.87 27.02 -32.96
CA ALA A 422 -3.25 27.31 -32.60
C ALA A 422 -3.36 27.73 -31.13
N GLN A 423 -4.39 28.51 -30.82
CA GLN A 423 -4.69 28.87 -29.43
C GLN A 423 -4.95 27.65 -28.54
N ASN A 424 -5.59 26.59 -29.06
CA ASN A 424 -5.83 25.37 -28.30
C ASN A 424 -4.54 24.61 -28.00
N THR A 425 -3.61 24.54 -28.95
CA THR A 425 -2.29 23.93 -28.77
C THR A 425 -1.49 24.64 -27.67
N TRP A 426 -1.55 25.96 -27.63
CA TRP A 426 -0.93 26.73 -26.54
C TRP A 426 -1.57 26.45 -25.18
N LEU A 427 -2.90 26.29 -25.11
CA LEU A 427 -3.59 25.92 -23.87
C LEU A 427 -3.27 24.51 -23.40
N GLU A 428 -3.16 23.55 -24.33
CA GLU A 428 -2.72 22.19 -24.04
C GLU A 428 -1.30 22.18 -23.45
N PHE A 429 -0.39 22.97 -24.05
CA PHE A 429 0.97 23.14 -23.54
C PHE A 429 1.00 23.80 -22.15
N LEU A 430 0.15 24.80 -21.92
CA LEU A 430 0.02 25.44 -20.61
C LEU A 430 -0.47 24.44 -19.54
N SER A 431 -1.44 23.61 -19.88
CA SER A 431 -1.92 22.53 -19.02
C SER A 431 -0.85 21.46 -18.77
N GLU A 432 -0.09 21.04 -19.79
CA GLU A 432 1.05 20.12 -19.63
C GLU A 432 2.08 20.64 -18.62
N LEU A 433 2.41 21.94 -18.67
CA LEU A 433 3.29 22.58 -17.70
C LEU A 433 2.68 22.66 -16.29
N GLY A 434 1.36 22.88 -16.19
CA GLY A 434 0.62 22.98 -14.93
C GLY A 434 0.40 21.64 -14.22
N ASP A 435 0.25 20.56 -15.01
CA ASP A 435 0.04 19.19 -14.53
C ASP A 435 1.35 18.43 -14.26
N GLY A 436 2.49 19.00 -14.65
CA GLY A 436 3.80 18.39 -14.43
C GLY A 436 4.07 18.09 -12.95
N ASP A 437 4.68 16.93 -12.67
CA ASP A 437 5.01 16.47 -11.31
C ASP A 437 6.00 17.41 -10.56
N GLU A 438 6.66 18.32 -11.27
CA GLU A 438 7.65 19.23 -10.71
C GLU A 438 7.07 20.64 -10.49
N ALA A 439 7.15 21.15 -9.24
CA ALA A 439 6.74 22.52 -8.89
C ALA A 439 7.39 23.61 -9.77
N ALA A 440 8.58 23.33 -10.32
CA ALA A 440 9.28 24.21 -11.23
C ALA A 440 8.57 24.42 -12.58
N SER A 441 7.99 23.36 -13.17
CA SER A 441 7.22 23.46 -14.42
C SER A 441 5.94 24.28 -14.20
N MET A 442 5.33 24.12 -13.03
CA MET A 442 4.15 24.88 -12.63
C MET A 442 4.44 26.38 -12.52
N GLU A 443 5.55 26.78 -11.87
CA GLU A 443 5.95 28.19 -11.82
C GLU A 443 6.09 28.81 -13.24
N LEU A 444 6.63 28.05 -14.19
CA LEU A 444 6.78 28.47 -15.59
C LEU A 444 5.42 28.58 -16.32
N ALA A 445 4.45 27.71 -16.03
CA ALA A 445 3.09 27.81 -16.55
C ALA A 445 2.43 29.13 -16.11
N PHE A 446 2.54 29.46 -14.83
CA PHE A 446 2.00 30.70 -14.29
C PHE A 446 2.67 31.95 -14.90
N ASP A 447 3.98 31.90 -15.14
CA ASP A 447 4.70 32.98 -15.82
C ASP A 447 4.15 33.22 -17.25
N LEU A 448 3.88 32.16 -18.02
CA LEU A 448 3.28 32.28 -19.36
C LEU A 448 1.86 32.86 -19.31
N ALA A 449 1.02 32.34 -18.41
CA ALA A 449 -0.34 32.82 -18.25
C ALA A 449 -0.39 34.28 -17.78
N ALA A 450 0.52 34.68 -16.89
CA ALA A 450 0.66 36.06 -16.44
C ALA A 450 1.06 37.00 -17.59
N ALA A 451 2.02 36.58 -18.43
CA ALA A 451 2.41 37.36 -19.61
C ALA A 451 1.25 37.50 -20.61
N LYS A 452 0.44 36.44 -20.79
CA LYS A 452 -0.75 36.48 -21.66
C LYS A 452 -1.82 37.46 -21.13
N LEU A 453 -2.05 37.45 -19.82
CA LEU A 453 -2.96 38.39 -19.15
C LEU A 453 -2.48 39.84 -19.25
N GLU A 454 -1.17 40.06 -19.16
CA GLU A 454 -0.57 41.39 -19.30
C GLU A 454 -0.73 41.94 -20.73
N ALA A 455 -0.53 41.08 -21.74
CA ALA A 455 -0.63 41.46 -23.15
C ALA A 455 -2.08 41.70 -23.60
N ASP A 456 -3.00 40.81 -23.24
CA ASP A 456 -4.33 40.74 -23.85
C ASP A 456 -5.47 41.18 -22.90
N GLY A 457 -5.21 41.36 -21.61
CA GLY A 457 -6.23 41.75 -20.63
C GLY A 457 -7.40 40.75 -20.57
N GLU A 458 -8.64 41.23 -20.76
CA GLU A 458 -9.84 40.37 -20.78
C GLU A 458 -9.92 39.47 -22.02
N ASP A 459 -9.27 39.86 -23.13
CA ASP A 459 -9.22 39.04 -24.35
C ASP A 459 -8.36 37.77 -24.16
N ALA A 460 -7.57 37.71 -23.08
CA ALA A 460 -6.85 36.51 -22.64
C ALA A 460 -7.77 35.36 -22.21
N ARG A 461 -9.08 35.61 -22.04
CA ARG A 461 -10.08 34.66 -21.54
C ARG A 461 -9.68 34.05 -20.19
N PRO A 462 -9.63 34.83 -19.10
CA PRO A 462 -9.13 34.38 -17.79
C PRO A 462 -9.74 33.07 -17.29
N ALA A 463 -11.04 32.82 -17.54
CA ALA A 463 -11.69 31.56 -17.14
C ALA A 463 -11.04 30.32 -17.76
N VAL A 464 -10.57 30.40 -19.01
CA VAL A 464 -9.89 29.30 -19.70
C VAL A 464 -8.50 29.08 -19.09
N LEU A 465 -7.77 30.16 -18.81
CA LEU A 465 -6.47 30.08 -18.14
C LEU A 465 -6.58 29.47 -16.73
N MET A 466 -7.62 29.85 -15.97
CA MET A 466 -7.86 29.27 -14.65
C MET A 466 -8.14 27.77 -14.76
N SER A 467 -8.96 27.35 -15.73
CA SER A 467 -9.25 25.92 -15.95
C SER A 467 -7.99 25.14 -16.36
N SER A 468 -7.13 25.72 -17.21
CA SER A 468 -5.89 25.09 -17.64
C SER A 468 -4.87 24.95 -16.51
N LEU A 469 -4.80 25.94 -15.60
CA LEU A 469 -3.86 25.91 -14.49
C LEU A 469 -4.40 25.06 -13.35
N PHE A 470 -5.62 25.28 -12.88
CA PHE A 470 -6.16 24.73 -11.63
C PHE A 470 -7.06 23.50 -11.83
N GLY A 471 -7.38 23.12 -13.07
CA GLY A 471 -8.31 22.05 -13.41
C GLY A 471 -9.75 22.51 -13.54
N GLU A 472 -10.64 21.57 -13.85
CA GLU A 472 -12.07 21.83 -14.00
C GLU A 472 -12.73 22.11 -12.63
N GLY A 473 -13.10 23.36 -12.39
CA GLY A 473 -13.75 23.78 -11.16
C GLY A 473 -14.05 25.28 -11.15
N ASP A 474 -15.08 25.66 -10.41
CA ASP A 474 -15.49 27.07 -10.37
C ASP A 474 -14.77 27.88 -9.26
N SER A 475 -14.14 27.23 -8.28
CA SER A 475 -13.58 27.88 -7.10
C SER A 475 -12.45 28.83 -7.46
N ALA A 476 -11.50 28.38 -8.29
CA ALA A 476 -10.39 29.22 -8.76
C ALA A 476 -10.90 30.50 -9.46
N MET A 477 -11.93 30.38 -10.30
CA MET A 477 -12.50 31.53 -11.01
C MET A 477 -13.29 32.48 -10.08
N ARG A 478 -14.01 31.94 -9.09
CA ARG A 478 -14.67 32.77 -8.06
C ARG A 478 -13.66 33.49 -7.18
N LEU A 479 -12.60 32.81 -6.75
CA LEU A 479 -11.50 33.41 -6.00
C LEU A 479 -10.78 34.48 -6.82
N TRP A 480 -10.47 34.23 -8.09
CA TRP A 480 -9.93 35.22 -9.01
C TRP A 480 -10.76 36.51 -9.02
N THR A 481 -12.07 36.36 -9.20
CA THR A 481 -13.03 37.47 -9.22
C THR A 481 -12.99 38.22 -7.88
N ARG A 482 -13.05 37.47 -6.78
CA ARG A 482 -13.05 38.03 -5.43
C ARG A 482 -11.77 38.79 -5.10
N ILE A 483 -10.61 38.29 -5.49
CA ILE A 483 -9.32 38.98 -5.33
C ILE A 483 -9.37 40.34 -6.04
N GLY A 484 -9.98 40.40 -7.22
CA GLY A 484 -10.17 41.64 -7.97
C GLY A 484 -11.15 42.64 -7.36
N GLU A 485 -12.05 42.19 -6.47
CA GLU A 485 -12.98 43.06 -5.73
C GLU A 485 -12.35 43.62 -4.44
N ILE A 486 -11.48 42.84 -3.79
CA ILE A 486 -10.89 43.18 -2.48
C ILE A 486 -9.48 43.76 -2.59
N SER A 487 -8.91 43.82 -3.79
CA SER A 487 -7.58 44.37 -4.05
C SER A 487 -7.51 45.09 -5.39
N ASP A 488 -6.63 46.09 -5.47
CA ASP A 488 -6.33 46.82 -6.72
C ASP A 488 -5.30 46.08 -7.59
N ALA A 489 -5.05 44.79 -7.34
CA ALA A 489 -4.07 44.01 -8.09
C ALA A 489 -4.44 43.92 -9.58
N ALA A 490 -3.46 44.10 -10.46
CA ALA A 490 -3.64 43.89 -11.90
C ALA A 490 -3.82 42.39 -12.20
N PRO A 491 -4.39 41.98 -13.36
CA PRO A 491 -4.64 40.57 -13.67
C PRO A 491 -3.41 39.64 -13.47
N PRO A 492 -2.18 39.97 -13.90
CA PRO A 492 -1.01 39.15 -13.62
C PRO A 492 -0.73 38.96 -12.12
N ASP A 493 -0.89 40.03 -11.32
CA ASP A 493 -0.72 39.98 -9.87
C ASP A 493 -1.83 39.19 -9.18
N ARG A 494 -3.08 39.28 -9.67
CA ARG A 494 -4.19 38.44 -9.20
C ARG A 494 -3.89 36.97 -9.42
N LEU A 495 -3.31 36.61 -10.57
CA LEU A 495 -2.92 35.23 -10.87
C LEU A 495 -1.83 34.76 -9.90
N ARG A 496 -0.82 35.60 -9.66
CA ARG A 496 0.24 35.30 -8.69
C ARG A 496 -0.32 35.04 -7.29
N LEU A 497 -1.21 35.91 -6.83
CA LEU A 497 -1.87 35.78 -5.52
C LEU A 497 -2.72 34.51 -5.43
N LEU A 498 -3.49 34.19 -6.48
CA LEU A 498 -4.27 32.96 -6.55
C LEU A 498 -3.37 31.72 -6.54
N GLY A 499 -2.28 31.72 -7.30
CA GLY A 499 -1.26 30.67 -7.26
C GLY A 499 -0.66 30.51 -5.86
N GLY A 500 -0.45 31.61 -5.13
CA GLY A 500 -0.03 31.59 -3.73
C GLY A 500 -1.06 30.94 -2.79
N ILE A 501 -2.35 31.24 -2.96
CA ILE A 501 -3.44 30.64 -2.16
C ILE A 501 -3.48 29.12 -2.34
N TYR A 502 -3.27 28.62 -3.57
CA TYR A 502 -3.20 27.18 -3.87
C TYR A 502 -1.84 26.55 -3.51
N GLY A 503 -0.86 27.32 -2.99
CA GLY A 503 0.47 26.80 -2.66
C GLY A 503 1.35 26.48 -3.87
N ARG A 504 1.02 27.01 -5.05
CA ARG A 504 1.69 26.73 -6.34
C ARG A 504 2.78 27.74 -6.69
N LEU A 505 2.70 28.94 -6.13
CA LEU A 505 3.69 30.00 -6.32
C LEU A 505 4.24 30.49 -4.99
N PRO A 506 5.53 30.86 -4.93
CA PRO A 506 6.08 31.52 -3.77
C PRO A 506 5.50 32.94 -3.65
N VAL A 507 4.81 33.22 -2.54
CA VAL A 507 4.30 34.55 -2.17
C VAL A 507 4.83 34.89 -0.77
N PRO A 508 5.27 36.14 -0.51
CA PRO A 508 5.62 36.58 0.83
C PRO A 508 4.54 36.22 1.86
N VAL A 509 4.96 35.62 2.97
CA VAL A 509 4.04 35.10 4.01
C VAL A 509 3.06 36.17 4.49
N ALA A 510 3.55 37.38 4.77
CA ALA A 510 2.72 38.48 5.24
C ALA A 510 1.69 38.94 4.21
N GLU A 511 2.03 38.89 2.91
CA GLU A 511 1.13 39.26 1.83
C GLU A 511 0.00 38.22 1.67
N LEU A 512 0.34 36.94 1.74
CA LEU A 512 -0.63 35.87 1.62
C LEU A 512 -1.56 35.79 2.83
N ASP A 513 -1.04 36.02 4.04
CA ASP A 513 -1.86 36.02 5.27
C ASP A 513 -2.86 37.18 5.26
N ASP A 514 -2.44 38.38 4.86
CA ASP A 514 -3.34 39.54 4.68
C ASP A 514 -4.43 39.24 3.64
N LEU A 515 -4.09 38.60 2.53
CA LEU A 515 -5.07 38.22 1.51
C LEU A 515 -6.08 37.19 2.03
N LEU A 516 -5.60 36.14 2.71
CA LEU A 516 -6.48 35.12 3.29
C LEU A 516 -7.41 35.70 4.35
N GLU A 517 -6.93 36.64 5.17
CA GLU A 517 -7.75 37.37 6.13
C GLU A 517 -8.87 38.16 5.43
N LYS A 518 -8.54 38.90 4.36
CA LYS A 518 -9.52 39.65 3.55
C LYS A 518 -10.53 38.74 2.85
N LEU A 519 -10.10 37.58 2.35
CA LEU A 519 -11.00 36.60 1.73
C LEU A 519 -11.96 35.97 2.74
N ARG A 520 -11.54 35.84 4.00
CA ARG A 520 -12.36 35.32 5.10
C ARG A 520 -13.34 36.35 5.65
N ALA A 521 -13.11 37.64 5.39
CA ALA A 521 -14.02 38.72 5.82
C ALA A 521 -15.38 38.62 5.11
N GLY A 522 -16.47 38.77 5.88
CA GLY A 522 -17.84 38.71 5.35
C GLY A 522 -18.49 37.33 5.38
N ILE A 523 -17.74 36.24 5.64
CA ILE A 523 -18.29 34.88 5.62
C ILE A 523 -19.38 34.70 6.69
N ASP A 524 -19.17 35.25 7.88
CA ASP A 524 -20.12 35.08 9.00
C ASP A 524 -21.38 35.95 8.84
N GLU A 525 -21.28 37.03 8.06
CA GLU A 525 -22.37 37.94 7.70
C GLU A 525 -23.18 37.44 6.48
N ALA A 526 -22.59 36.61 5.62
CA ALA A 526 -23.25 36.04 4.44
C ALA A 526 -24.40 35.08 4.80
N ASP A 527 -25.36 34.95 3.88
CA ASP A 527 -26.44 33.97 4.03
C ASP A 527 -25.92 32.52 3.94
N ALA A 528 -26.75 31.53 4.30
CA ALA A 528 -26.29 30.14 4.39
C ALA A 528 -25.75 29.58 3.06
N LYS A 529 -26.31 29.99 1.91
CA LYS A 529 -25.89 29.50 0.59
C LYS A 529 -24.57 30.15 0.18
N GLU A 530 -24.49 31.46 0.31
CA GLU A 530 -23.28 32.24 -0.01
C GLU A 530 -22.12 31.86 0.92
N ARG A 531 -22.39 31.78 2.23
CA ARG A 531 -21.41 31.31 3.24
C ARG A 531 -20.85 29.95 2.89
N ARG A 532 -21.71 28.99 2.56
CA ARG A 532 -21.28 27.65 2.15
C ARG A 532 -20.38 27.73 0.92
N GLN A 533 -20.74 28.55 -0.08
CA GLN A 533 -19.94 28.72 -1.28
C GLN A 533 -18.56 29.29 -0.98
N MET A 534 -18.48 30.38 -0.20
CA MET A 534 -17.22 31.00 0.21
C MET A 534 -16.32 30.01 0.98
N LEU A 535 -16.90 29.18 1.86
CA LEU A 535 -16.17 28.16 2.60
C LEU A 535 -15.63 27.06 1.68
N VAL A 536 -16.43 26.58 0.71
CA VAL A 536 -15.97 25.60 -0.28
C VAL A 536 -14.85 26.17 -1.15
N ASP A 537 -15.00 27.44 -1.58
CA ASP A 537 -14.00 28.11 -2.42
C ASP A 537 -12.66 28.25 -1.70
N LEU A 538 -12.66 28.42 -0.37
CA LEU A 538 -11.42 28.44 0.42
C LEU A 538 -10.92 27.06 0.82
N LEU A 539 -11.80 26.05 0.90
CA LEU A 539 -11.45 24.68 1.27
C LEU A 539 -10.60 24.03 0.19
N GLU A 540 -10.98 24.19 -1.09
CA GLU A 540 -10.26 23.60 -2.21
C GLU A 540 -8.76 23.95 -2.22
N PRO A 541 -8.34 25.24 -2.23
CA PRO A 541 -6.93 25.58 -2.16
C PRO A 541 -6.27 25.19 -0.83
N ALA A 542 -7.01 25.18 0.29
CA ALA A 542 -6.48 24.71 1.57
C ALA A 542 -6.13 23.21 1.54
N MET A 543 -6.94 22.41 0.84
CA MET A 543 -6.67 20.99 0.60
C MET A 543 -5.54 20.81 -0.41
N THR A 544 -5.48 21.60 -1.50
CA THR A 544 -4.38 21.53 -2.47
C THR A 544 -3.02 21.79 -1.84
N ARG A 545 -2.94 22.76 -0.91
CA ARG A 545 -1.71 23.06 -0.18
C ARG A 545 -1.45 22.13 1.02
N ASP A 546 -2.40 21.25 1.34
CA ASP A 546 -2.40 20.36 2.53
C ASP A 546 -2.22 21.13 3.86
N SER A 547 -2.84 22.31 3.97
CA SER A 547 -2.87 23.09 5.22
C SER A 547 -3.90 22.48 6.18
N ALA A 548 -3.48 21.45 6.91
CA ALA A 548 -4.39 20.70 7.78
C ALA A 548 -5.13 21.57 8.81
N GLY A 549 -4.49 22.64 9.29
CA GLY A 549 -5.11 23.61 10.19
C GLY A 549 -6.29 24.36 9.54
N ASP A 550 -6.08 24.90 8.34
CA ASP A 550 -7.13 25.61 7.60
C ASP A 550 -8.25 24.66 7.17
N VAL A 551 -7.88 23.47 6.69
CA VAL A 551 -8.85 22.48 6.21
C VAL A 551 -9.80 22.07 7.34
N VAL A 552 -9.28 21.77 8.53
CA VAL A 552 -10.12 21.43 9.69
C VAL A 552 -11.06 22.57 10.05
N GLU A 553 -10.58 23.81 10.13
CA GLU A 553 -11.40 24.96 10.48
C GLU A 553 -12.53 25.19 9.45
N LEU A 554 -12.22 25.10 8.16
CA LEU A 554 -13.19 25.25 7.08
C LEU A 554 -14.22 24.10 7.07
N LEU A 555 -13.76 22.86 7.26
CA LEU A 555 -14.63 21.67 7.33
C LEU A 555 -15.54 21.69 8.57
N GLU A 556 -15.06 22.12 9.75
CA GLU A 556 -15.89 22.26 10.94
C GLU A 556 -17.04 23.26 10.69
N ARG A 557 -16.77 24.37 9.98
CA ARG A 557 -17.79 25.36 9.59
C ARG A 557 -18.76 24.83 8.53
N LEU A 558 -18.26 24.08 7.54
CA LEU A 558 -19.10 23.45 6.52
C LEU A 558 -20.00 22.35 7.11
N ALA A 559 -19.49 21.56 8.06
CA ALA A 559 -20.26 20.54 8.77
C ALA A 559 -21.44 21.15 9.57
N ALA A 560 -21.30 22.37 10.07
CA ALA A 560 -22.40 23.08 10.72
C ALA A 560 -23.53 23.49 9.74
N ILE A 561 -23.25 23.57 8.44
CA ILE A 561 -24.23 23.92 7.38
C ILE A 561 -24.80 22.66 6.72
N ASP A 562 -23.91 21.73 6.34
CA ASP A 562 -24.23 20.55 5.52
C ASP A 562 -24.66 19.33 6.34
N GLY A 563 -24.44 19.35 7.65
CA GLY A 563 -24.55 18.18 8.52
C GLY A 563 -23.19 17.54 8.84
N PRO A 564 -23.00 17.01 10.06
CA PRO A 564 -21.73 16.45 10.51
C PRO A 564 -21.26 15.23 9.70
N GLU A 565 -22.19 14.42 9.19
CA GLU A 565 -21.91 13.18 8.47
C GLU A 565 -21.23 13.41 7.12
N ARG A 566 -21.56 14.50 6.41
CA ARG A 566 -21.04 14.78 5.06
C ARG A 566 -19.52 14.90 5.03
N TRP A 567 -18.95 15.47 6.09
CA TRP A 567 -17.52 15.82 6.17
C TRP A 567 -16.76 14.97 7.18
N ALA A 568 -17.43 14.07 7.91
CA ALA A 568 -16.85 13.31 9.02
C ALA A 568 -15.58 12.54 8.63
N LYS A 569 -15.55 11.89 7.46
CA LYS A 569 -14.37 11.12 7.01
C LYS A 569 -13.16 12.02 6.75
N LEU A 570 -13.36 13.16 6.09
CA LEU A 570 -12.29 14.14 5.87
C LEU A 570 -11.83 14.77 7.18
N LEU A 571 -12.76 15.16 8.06
CA LEU A 571 -12.43 15.66 9.39
C LEU A 571 -11.62 14.63 10.19
N ALA A 572 -12.03 13.35 10.17
CA ALA A 572 -11.31 12.27 10.83
C ALA A 572 -9.85 12.17 10.33
N THR A 573 -9.66 12.24 9.01
CA THR A 573 -8.34 12.25 8.33
C THR A 573 -7.48 13.41 8.77
N TYR A 574 -7.96 14.64 8.64
CA TYR A 574 -7.14 15.80 8.96
C TYR A 574 -6.90 15.97 10.46
N PHE A 575 -7.84 15.59 11.34
CA PHE A 575 -7.54 15.47 12.77
C PHE A 575 -6.46 14.42 13.04
N GLY A 576 -6.43 13.33 12.27
CA GLY A 576 -5.37 12.33 12.31
C GLY A 576 -4.02 12.92 11.91
N TYR A 577 -3.94 13.69 10.82
CA TYR A 577 -2.70 14.37 10.41
C TYR A 577 -2.19 15.34 11.48
N LEU A 578 -3.11 16.05 12.14
CA LEU A 578 -2.80 16.93 13.27
C LEU A 578 -2.46 16.20 14.58
N ALA A 579 -2.49 14.87 14.60
CA ALA A 579 -2.39 14.03 15.79
C ALA A 579 -3.41 14.40 16.90
N ASP A 580 -4.57 14.97 16.53
CA ASP A 580 -5.72 15.16 17.44
C ASP A 580 -6.57 13.89 17.44
N TRP A 581 -6.02 12.84 18.07
CA TRP A 581 -6.61 11.51 18.10
C TRP A 581 -8.01 11.49 18.73
N LYS A 582 -8.29 12.41 19.67
CA LYS A 582 -9.59 12.50 20.33
C LYS A 582 -10.67 12.99 19.37
N LYS A 583 -10.40 14.08 18.64
CA LYS A 583 -11.33 14.59 17.64
C LYS A 583 -11.45 13.63 16.46
N SER A 584 -10.34 13.04 16.01
CA SER A 584 -10.35 12.02 14.96
C SER A 584 -11.24 10.82 15.32
N ALA A 585 -11.13 10.30 16.55
CA ALA A 585 -11.96 9.20 17.03
C ALA A 585 -13.46 9.53 17.00
N ALA A 586 -13.83 10.74 17.43
CA ALA A 586 -15.22 11.18 17.44
C ALA A 586 -15.81 11.24 16.02
N GLN A 587 -15.03 11.68 15.03
CA GLN A 587 -15.48 11.72 13.65
C GLN A 587 -15.59 10.32 13.04
N TRP A 588 -14.67 9.42 13.38
CA TRP A 588 -14.79 8.01 12.98
C TRP A 588 -16.05 7.32 13.55
N GLU A 589 -16.48 7.68 14.77
CA GLU A 589 -17.75 7.19 15.33
C GLU A 589 -18.96 7.68 14.50
N VAL A 590 -18.93 8.91 14.00
CA VAL A 590 -19.95 9.44 13.07
C VAL A 590 -19.94 8.67 11.75
N VAL A 591 -18.75 8.40 11.18
CA VAL A 591 -18.61 7.64 9.94
C VAL A 591 -19.20 6.24 10.10
N ILE A 592 -18.79 5.50 11.14
CA ILE A 592 -19.22 4.12 11.37
C ILE A 592 -20.74 4.03 11.62
N ALA A 593 -21.35 5.05 12.24
CA ALA A 593 -22.78 5.08 12.49
C ALA A 593 -23.64 5.29 11.22
N ASN A 594 -23.05 5.81 10.13
CA ASN A 594 -23.77 6.23 8.92
C ASN A 594 -23.32 5.49 7.64
N GLU A 595 -22.14 4.86 7.62
CA GLU A 595 -21.71 4.01 6.51
C GLU A 595 -22.36 2.62 6.59
N ASP A 596 -22.70 2.05 5.44
CA ASP A 596 -23.05 0.62 5.37
C ASP A 596 -21.78 -0.18 5.71
N THR A 597 -21.71 -0.68 6.95
CA THR A 597 -20.53 -1.30 7.59
C THR A 597 -19.97 -2.56 6.92
N THR A 598 -20.36 -2.85 5.67
CA THR A 598 -19.78 -3.90 4.84
C THR A 598 -18.30 -3.66 4.52
N ASP A 599 -17.84 -2.39 4.50
CA ASP A 599 -16.42 -2.05 4.36
C ASP A 599 -15.68 -2.07 5.73
N PRO A 600 -14.77 -3.04 5.97
CA PRO A 600 -14.06 -3.14 7.24
C PRO A 600 -12.97 -2.08 7.45
N TYR A 601 -12.59 -1.29 6.44
CA TYR A 601 -11.43 -0.39 6.57
C TYR A 601 -11.71 0.86 7.43
N SER A 602 -12.94 1.38 7.43
CA SER A 602 -13.33 2.46 8.37
C SER A 602 -13.25 1.99 9.83
N LEU A 603 -13.60 0.74 10.11
CA LEU A 603 -13.43 0.13 11.44
C LEU A 603 -11.95 -0.04 11.80
N ALA A 604 -11.09 -0.42 10.84
CA ALA A 604 -9.66 -0.54 11.05
C ALA A 604 -8.99 0.82 11.33
N ALA A 605 -9.37 1.86 10.58
CA ALA A 605 -8.90 3.23 10.81
C ALA A 605 -9.31 3.73 12.21
N HIS A 606 -10.58 3.51 12.59
CA HIS A 606 -11.03 3.84 13.95
C HIS A 606 -10.27 3.06 15.02
N ALA A 607 -10.02 1.76 14.81
CA ALA A 607 -9.25 0.95 15.73
C ALA A 607 -7.82 1.47 15.91
N ALA A 608 -7.15 1.88 14.82
CA ALA A 608 -5.83 2.50 14.88
C ALA A 608 -5.85 3.80 15.72
N VAL A 609 -6.83 4.69 15.48
CA VAL A 609 -6.99 5.92 16.27
C VAL A 609 -7.25 5.62 17.76
N LEU A 610 -8.04 4.59 18.06
CA LEU A 610 -8.28 4.16 19.45
C LEU A 610 -7.02 3.65 20.15
N MET A 611 -6.06 3.07 19.40
CA MET A 611 -4.77 2.64 19.97
C MET A 611 -3.95 3.83 20.45
N HIS A 612 -3.92 4.93 19.68
CA HIS A 612 -3.29 6.20 20.11
C HIS A 612 -3.93 6.80 21.36
N LEU A 613 -5.23 6.58 21.55
CA LEU A 613 -5.95 6.97 22.77
C LEU A 613 -5.76 6.00 23.94
N GLY A 614 -4.96 4.94 23.79
CA GLY A 614 -4.76 3.90 24.80
C GLY A 614 -5.98 2.99 25.03
N GLN A 615 -7.01 3.05 24.18
CA GLN A 615 -8.25 2.25 24.30
C GLN A 615 -8.09 0.87 23.64
N LYS A 616 -7.07 0.13 24.06
CA LYS A 616 -6.62 -1.11 23.41
C LYS A 616 -7.71 -2.17 23.31
N GLU A 617 -8.54 -2.36 24.34
CA GLU A 617 -9.58 -3.39 24.34
C GLU A 617 -10.72 -3.08 23.37
N LYS A 618 -11.05 -1.79 23.15
CA LYS A 618 -12.05 -1.37 22.16
C LYS A 618 -11.48 -1.56 20.76
N ALA A 619 -10.25 -1.12 20.51
CA ALA A 619 -9.55 -1.32 19.25
C ALA A 619 -9.43 -2.80 18.87
N GLU A 620 -8.98 -3.66 19.78
CA GLU A 620 -8.85 -5.10 19.55
C GLU A 620 -10.20 -5.80 19.26
N ARG A 621 -11.32 -5.30 19.80
CA ARG A 621 -12.65 -5.82 19.43
C ARG A 621 -13.00 -5.52 17.98
N LEU A 622 -12.76 -4.27 17.54
CA LEU A 622 -13.01 -3.87 16.15
C LEU A 622 -12.09 -4.63 15.19
N LEU A 623 -10.82 -4.79 15.53
CA LEU A 623 -9.86 -5.54 14.72
C LEU A 623 -10.25 -7.01 14.56
N ARG A 624 -10.80 -7.65 15.61
CA ARG A 624 -11.34 -9.02 15.49
C ARG A 624 -12.51 -9.12 14.52
N GLU A 625 -13.39 -8.13 14.52
CA GLU A 625 -14.52 -8.06 13.58
C GLU A 625 -14.03 -7.87 12.14
N VAL A 626 -13.11 -6.93 11.92
CA VAL A 626 -12.46 -6.69 10.63
C VAL A 626 -11.75 -7.93 10.12
N GLU A 627 -10.99 -8.60 10.99
CA GLU A 627 -10.26 -9.81 10.65
C GLU A 627 -11.21 -10.95 10.26
N MET A 628 -12.32 -11.13 10.99
CA MET A 628 -13.33 -12.13 10.67
C MET A 628 -13.94 -11.90 9.28
N ARG A 629 -14.19 -10.63 8.91
CA ARG A 629 -14.70 -10.24 7.57
C ARG A 629 -13.64 -10.31 6.47
N SER A 630 -12.36 -10.25 6.83
CA SER A 630 -11.25 -10.35 5.88
C SER A 630 -11.05 -11.77 5.34
N LEU A 631 -11.37 -12.80 6.14
CA LEU A 631 -11.16 -14.22 5.84
C LEU A 631 -9.73 -14.55 5.36
N ASP A 632 -8.75 -13.76 5.79
CA ASP A 632 -7.36 -13.79 5.33
C ASP A 632 -7.18 -13.64 3.81
N GLU A 633 -8.16 -13.06 3.09
CA GLU A 633 -8.02 -12.74 1.67
C GLU A 633 -6.83 -11.81 1.43
N SER A 634 -6.00 -12.14 0.43
CA SER A 634 -4.71 -11.46 0.21
C SER A 634 -4.88 -9.96 -0.01
N LEU A 635 -5.83 -9.54 -0.87
CA LEU A 635 -6.19 -8.12 -1.06
C LEU A 635 -6.71 -7.46 0.22
N LYS A 636 -7.54 -8.15 1.00
CA LYS A 636 -8.15 -7.58 2.21
C LYS A 636 -7.11 -7.42 3.33
N LEU A 637 -6.21 -8.40 3.50
CA LEU A 637 -5.07 -8.30 4.41
C LEU A 637 -4.14 -7.17 4.01
N LEU A 638 -3.79 -7.06 2.73
CA LEU A 638 -2.99 -5.96 2.19
C LEU A 638 -3.60 -4.60 2.55
N ARG A 639 -4.87 -4.38 2.19
CA ARG A 639 -5.57 -3.12 2.46
C ARG A 639 -5.73 -2.83 3.95
N LEU A 640 -6.02 -3.85 4.76
CA LEU A 640 -6.12 -3.73 6.21
C LEU A 640 -4.80 -3.26 6.81
N ALA A 641 -3.71 -3.93 6.44
CA ALA A 641 -2.38 -3.61 6.93
C ALA A 641 -1.93 -2.20 6.49
N MET A 642 -2.17 -1.83 5.23
CA MET A 642 -1.94 -0.46 4.73
C MET A 642 -2.76 0.58 5.49
N THR A 643 -4.04 0.30 5.76
CA THR A 643 -4.91 1.21 6.52
C THR A 643 -4.34 1.43 7.91
N LEU A 644 -3.99 0.36 8.62
CA LEU A 644 -3.42 0.45 9.97
C LEU A 644 -2.10 1.23 9.98
N GLN A 645 -1.25 1.03 8.97
CA GLN A 645 0.00 1.77 8.81
C GLN A 645 -0.25 3.27 8.62
N VAL A 646 -1.11 3.63 7.67
CA VAL A 646 -1.48 5.04 7.38
C VAL A 646 -1.99 5.76 8.62
N TRP A 647 -2.65 5.06 9.54
CA TRP A 647 -3.17 5.61 10.79
C TRP A 647 -2.23 5.48 12.00
N GLY A 648 -0.94 5.22 11.76
CA GLY A 648 0.10 5.21 12.80
C GLY A 648 0.07 4.00 13.72
N ALA A 649 -0.63 2.92 13.33
CA ALA A 649 -0.69 1.66 14.07
C ALA A 649 0.24 0.59 13.45
N GLY A 650 1.50 0.95 13.18
CA GLY A 650 2.47 0.12 12.46
C GLY A 650 2.73 -1.25 13.10
N GLU A 651 2.90 -1.30 14.43
CA GLU A 651 3.04 -2.57 15.17
C GLU A 651 1.86 -3.53 14.93
N ILE A 652 0.67 -2.99 14.71
CA ILE A 652 -0.54 -3.77 14.45
C ILE A 652 -0.64 -4.14 12.97
N ALA A 653 -0.33 -3.22 12.07
CA ALA A 653 -0.28 -3.46 10.62
C ALA A 653 0.59 -4.67 10.32
N GLU A 654 1.75 -4.77 10.96
CA GLU A 654 2.69 -5.88 10.82
C GLU A 654 2.09 -7.26 11.09
N ARG A 655 1.22 -7.39 12.10
CA ARG A 655 0.54 -8.66 12.38
C ARG A 655 -0.22 -9.17 11.14
N TYR A 656 -0.72 -8.26 10.31
CA TYR A 656 -1.44 -8.58 9.09
C TYR A 656 -0.50 -8.71 7.88
N TRP A 657 0.63 -8.02 7.84
CA TRP A 657 1.69 -8.26 6.86
C TRP A 657 2.32 -9.65 7.03
N GLU A 658 2.71 -10.02 8.24
CA GLU A 658 3.20 -11.37 8.53
C GLU A 658 2.13 -12.41 8.19
N LYS A 659 0.86 -12.16 8.53
CA LYS A 659 -0.25 -13.06 8.15
C LYS A 659 -0.40 -13.19 6.63
N LEU A 660 -0.27 -12.09 5.88
CA LEU A 660 -0.27 -12.12 4.43
C LEU A 660 0.88 -13.01 3.93
N PHE A 661 2.09 -12.86 4.47
CA PHE A 661 3.24 -13.66 4.04
C PHE A 661 3.15 -15.13 4.43
N LEU A 662 2.57 -15.43 5.58
CA LEU A 662 2.51 -16.79 6.13
C LEU A 662 1.34 -17.59 5.59
N THR A 663 0.19 -16.98 5.35
CA THR A 663 -1.03 -17.70 4.96
C THR A 663 -1.27 -17.74 3.46
N ASN A 664 -0.53 -16.96 2.66
CA ASN A 664 -0.66 -16.90 1.20
C ASN A 664 0.54 -17.48 0.46
N SER A 665 0.32 -17.86 -0.79
CA SER A 665 1.39 -18.35 -1.68
C SER A 665 2.27 -17.18 -2.14
N PRO A 666 3.60 -17.35 -2.24
CA PRO A 666 4.49 -16.35 -2.83
C PRO A 666 4.24 -16.10 -4.33
N SER A 667 3.41 -16.93 -4.98
CA SER A 667 2.96 -16.69 -6.35
C SER A 667 1.87 -15.61 -6.46
N ASP A 668 1.14 -15.32 -5.37
CA ASP A 668 0.08 -14.32 -5.31
C ASP A 668 0.63 -12.91 -5.62
N TRP A 669 -0.15 -12.10 -6.35
CA TRP A 669 0.28 -10.75 -6.72
C TRP A 669 0.36 -9.83 -5.50
N TYR A 670 -0.62 -9.87 -4.60
CA TYR A 670 -0.67 -9.04 -3.40
C TYR A 670 0.45 -9.40 -2.42
N TRP A 671 0.77 -10.69 -2.28
CA TRP A 671 1.95 -11.15 -1.50
C TRP A 671 3.23 -10.50 -2.05
N ARG A 672 3.42 -10.52 -3.37
CA ARG A 672 4.63 -9.96 -4.01
C ARG A 672 4.68 -8.44 -3.91
N SER A 673 3.56 -7.77 -4.13
CA SER A 673 3.43 -6.31 -3.96
C SER A 673 3.71 -5.87 -2.52
N ALA A 674 3.49 -6.76 -1.54
CA ALA A 674 3.79 -6.49 -0.14
C ALA A 674 5.29 -6.70 0.23
N ALA A 675 6.14 -7.27 -0.64
CA ALA A 675 7.53 -7.59 -0.28
C ALA A 675 8.33 -6.38 0.25
N GLY A 676 8.13 -5.19 -0.33
CA GLY A 676 8.75 -3.95 0.15
C GLY A 676 8.31 -3.57 1.57
N GLN A 677 7.10 -3.93 1.98
CA GLN A 677 6.63 -3.74 3.36
C GLN A 677 7.36 -4.70 4.32
N GLY A 678 7.66 -5.92 3.86
CA GLY A 678 8.50 -6.88 4.60
C GLY A 678 9.92 -6.36 4.90
N VAL A 679 10.46 -5.51 4.02
CA VAL A 679 11.75 -4.82 4.24
C VAL A 679 11.66 -3.89 5.45
N GLY A 680 10.67 -2.97 5.45
CA GLY A 680 10.47 -1.99 6.52
C GLY A 680 10.27 -2.63 7.90
N TYR A 681 9.41 -3.64 8.02
CA TYR A 681 9.18 -4.29 9.33
C TYR A 681 10.42 -5.02 9.87
N ALA A 682 11.15 -5.69 8.99
CA ALA A 682 12.39 -6.34 9.38
C ALA A 682 13.44 -5.30 9.81
N GLN A 683 13.51 -4.16 9.12
CA GLN A 683 14.37 -3.03 9.49
C GLN A 683 14.01 -2.47 10.88
N ASP A 684 12.73 -2.20 11.17
CA ASP A 684 12.29 -1.63 12.44
C ASP A 684 12.68 -2.51 13.65
N ARG A 685 12.77 -3.82 13.43
CA ARG A 685 13.20 -4.82 14.44
C ARG A 685 14.68 -5.14 14.42
N ARG A 686 15.47 -4.48 13.57
CA ARG A 686 16.89 -4.76 13.37
C ARG A 686 17.14 -6.22 12.94
N GLN A 687 16.20 -6.83 12.23
CA GLN A 687 16.34 -8.15 11.62
C GLN A 687 17.04 -8.00 10.26
N TRP A 688 18.28 -7.50 10.26
CA TRP A 688 18.96 -7.06 9.03
C TRP A 688 19.04 -8.14 7.96
N ARG A 689 19.30 -9.38 8.37
CA ARG A 689 19.35 -10.51 7.43
C ARG A 689 18.00 -10.76 6.75
N ARG A 690 16.89 -10.60 7.48
CA ARG A 690 15.52 -10.70 6.97
C ARG A 690 15.18 -9.53 6.05
N ALA A 691 15.54 -8.30 6.45
CA ALA A 691 15.35 -7.11 5.63
C ALA A 691 16.09 -7.23 4.29
N ALA A 692 17.35 -7.68 4.32
CA ALA A 692 18.13 -7.95 3.12
C ALA A 692 17.46 -8.98 2.21
N ALA A 693 16.98 -10.09 2.77
CA ALA A 693 16.33 -11.15 2.00
C ALA A 693 15.04 -10.65 1.31
N PHE A 694 14.19 -9.89 2.00
CA PHE A 694 13.00 -9.27 1.39
C PHE A 694 13.37 -8.21 0.34
N ALA A 695 14.46 -7.46 0.54
CA ALA A 695 14.92 -6.47 -0.43
C ALA A 695 15.35 -7.11 -1.76
N GLU A 696 15.95 -8.31 -1.73
CA GLU A 696 16.23 -9.07 -2.98
C GLU A 696 14.94 -9.47 -3.71
N VAL A 697 13.89 -9.87 -2.97
CA VAL A 697 12.59 -10.22 -3.55
C VAL A 697 11.88 -9.00 -4.12
N GLN A 698 11.96 -7.85 -3.43
CA GLN A 698 11.46 -6.57 -3.93
C GLN A 698 12.18 -6.18 -5.24
N GLY A 699 13.51 -6.30 -5.29
CA GLY A 699 14.31 -6.03 -6.49
C GLY A 699 13.87 -6.86 -7.70
N LEU A 700 13.64 -8.16 -7.50
CA LEU A 700 13.09 -9.06 -8.54
C LEU A 700 11.72 -8.62 -9.06
N GLY A 701 10.91 -7.95 -8.23
CA GLY A 701 9.60 -7.43 -8.61
C GLY A 701 9.66 -6.48 -9.81
N TYR A 702 10.70 -5.65 -9.90
CA TYR A 702 10.92 -4.70 -11.00
C TYR A 702 11.23 -5.37 -12.35
N LEU A 703 11.81 -6.58 -12.35
CA LEU A 703 12.11 -7.33 -13.59
C LEU A 703 10.90 -8.13 -14.12
N ARG A 704 9.92 -8.40 -13.25
CA ARG A 704 8.71 -9.17 -13.60
C ARG A 704 7.58 -8.28 -14.10
N SER A 705 7.42 -7.12 -13.47
CA SER A 705 6.47 -6.11 -13.93
C SER A 705 6.91 -5.67 -15.33
N ASN A 706 5.98 -5.65 -16.29
CA ASN A 706 6.28 -5.08 -17.60
C ASN A 706 6.59 -3.60 -17.33
N PRO A 707 7.78 -3.08 -17.65
CA PRO A 707 8.04 -1.66 -17.48
C PRO A 707 7.16 -0.91 -18.48
N THR A 708 6.01 -0.48 -18.00
CA THR A 708 5.30 0.64 -18.62
C THR A 708 6.17 1.85 -18.35
N LEU A 709 6.96 2.26 -19.36
CA LEU A 709 7.66 3.53 -19.51
C LEU A 709 8.97 3.68 -18.70
N MET A 710 10.08 3.79 -19.45
CA MET A 710 11.40 4.35 -19.10
C MET A 710 12.20 3.66 -17.97
N ILE A 711 13.45 3.27 -18.26
CA ILE A 711 14.41 2.82 -17.24
C ILE A 711 14.67 3.99 -16.28
N ASN A 712 14.48 3.79 -14.97
CA ASN A 712 14.83 4.77 -13.95
C ASN A 712 16.00 4.26 -13.09
N PRO A 713 17.25 4.70 -13.34
CA PRO A 713 18.42 4.24 -12.60
C PRO A 713 18.35 4.51 -11.10
N VAL A 714 17.78 5.64 -10.70
CA VAL A 714 17.70 6.05 -9.29
C VAL A 714 16.87 5.05 -8.50
N VAL A 715 15.68 4.69 -9.00
CA VAL A 715 14.79 3.72 -8.33
C VAL A 715 15.48 2.36 -8.15
N TYR A 716 16.14 1.85 -9.19
CA TYR A 716 16.78 0.53 -9.13
C TYR A 716 18.05 0.52 -8.28
N LEU A 717 18.86 1.57 -8.34
CA LEU A 717 20.04 1.71 -7.49
C LEU A 717 19.67 1.91 -6.03
N ARG A 718 18.57 2.62 -5.71
CA ARG A 718 18.03 2.73 -4.34
C ARG A 718 17.61 1.37 -3.79
N SER A 719 16.95 0.54 -4.61
CA SER A 719 16.60 -0.83 -4.22
C SER A 719 17.84 -1.68 -3.91
N ARG A 720 18.90 -1.57 -4.72
CA ARG A 720 20.19 -2.25 -4.44
C ARG A 720 20.86 -1.72 -3.18
N LEU A 721 20.90 -0.40 -2.98
CA LEU A 721 21.43 0.25 -1.78
C LEU A 721 20.80 -0.35 -0.53
N SER A 722 19.47 -0.45 -0.46
CA SER A 722 18.76 -1.03 0.69
C SER A 722 19.17 -2.48 0.94
N ALA A 723 19.19 -3.32 -0.09
CA ALA A 723 19.56 -4.72 0.05
C ALA A 723 21.01 -4.91 0.52
N ASP A 724 21.96 -4.12 0.00
CA ASP A 724 23.37 -4.16 0.41
C ASP A 724 23.60 -3.53 1.79
N LEU A 725 22.86 -2.47 2.14
CA LEU A 725 22.87 -1.86 3.48
C LEU A 725 22.50 -2.90 4.54
N PHE A 726 21.34 -3.55 4.39
CA PHE A 726 20.88 -4.54 5.36
C PHE A 726 21.78 -5.78 5.39
N ARG A 727 22.28 -6.23 4.22
CA ARG A 727 23.21 -7.36 4.22
C ARG A 727 24.54 -7.01 4.87
N GLY A 728 25.04 -5.78 4.68
CA GLY A 728 26.28 -5.29 5.29
C GLY A 728 26.17 -5.22 6.82
N LEU A 729 25.05 -4.68 7.33
CA LEU A 729 24.74 -4.68 8.76
C LEU A 729 24.62 -6.11 9.33
N ALA A 730 23.94 -7.01 8.61
CA ALA A 730 23.83 -8.41 9.00
C ALA A 730 25.21 -9.10 9.08
N LEU A 731 26.09 -8.89 8.10
CA LEU A 731 27.44 -9.46 8.11
C LEU A 731 28.26 -8.94 9.29
N ALA A 732 28.17 -7.65 9.61
CA ALA A 732 28.84 -7.08 10.77
C ALA A 732 28.35 -7.72 12.09
N GLU A 733 27.04 -7.93 12.25
CA GLU A 733 26.47 -8.65 13.41
C GLU A 733 26.83 -10.14 13.45
N GLU A 734 26.96 -10.77 12.28
CA GLU A 734 27.38 -12.17 12.11
C GLU A 734 28.89 -12.38 12.34
N GLY A 735 29.65 -11.30 12.58
CA GLY A 735 31.09 -11.34 12.89
C GLY A 735 32.03 -11.16 11.70
N ASP A 736 31.50 -10.91 10.50
CA ASP A 736 32.27 -10.54 9.30
C ASP A 736 32.23 -9.02 9.09
N ALA A 737 32.90 -8.29 9.98
CA ALA A 737 32.96 -6.83 9.93
C ALA A 737 33.59 -6.31 8.63
N ALA A 738 34.65 -6.95 8.13
CA ALA A 738 35.33 -6.53 6.90
C ALA A 738 34.45 -6.72 5.66
N GLY A 739 33.73 -7.85 5.57
CA GLY A 739 32.74 -8.08 4.52
C GLY A 739 31.57 -7.10 4.61
N GLY A 740 31.09 -6.83 5.83
CA GLY A 740 30.05 -5.84 6.10
C GLY A 740 30.43 -4.43 5.65
N GLU A 741 31.59 -3.92 6.08
CA GLU A 741 32.08 -2.58 5.69
C GLU A 741 32.30 -2.47 4.18
N SER A 742 32.90 -3.48 3.55
CA SER A 742 33.09 -3.47 2.09
C SER A 742 31.77 -3.39 1.33
N LEU A 743 30.72 -4.04 1.82
CA LEU A 743 29.40 -4.01 1.20
C LEU A 743 28.71 -2.64 1.41
N LEU A 744 28.83 -2.08 2.62
CA LEU A 744 28.30 -0.74 2.93
C LEU A 744 28.99 0.36 2.10
N GLU A 745 30.30 0.28 1.91
CA GLU A 745 31.02 1.19 1.01
C GLU A 745 30.53 1.05 -0.43
N GLY A 746 30.43 -0.17 -0.95
CA GLY A 746 29.91 -0.40 -2.30
C GLY A 746 28.49 0.12 -2.51
N ALA A 747 27.63 -0.04 -1.50
CA ALA A 747 26.27 0.49 -1.50
C ALA A 747 26.26 2.03 -1.52
N PHE A 748 27.17 2.68 -0.80
CA PHE A 748 27.32 4.14 -0.85
C PHE A 748 27.83 4.65 -2.20
N GLU A 749 28.82 3.98 -2.81
CA GLU A 749 29.47 4.44 -4.04
C GLU A 749 28.51 4.62 -5.23
N ILE A 750 27.43 3.85 -5.28
CA ILE A 750 26.48 3.91 -6.39
C ILE A 750 25.60 5.17 -6.38
N LEU A 751 25.45 5.85 -5.23
CA LEU A 751 24.50 6.96 -5.02
C LEU A 751 25.11 8.14 -4.24
N VAL A 752 26.41 8.43 -4.42
CA VAL A 752 27.09 9.52 -3.71
C VAL A 752 26.46 10.88 -4.02
N GLY A 753 25.69 11.41 -3.07
CA GLY A 753 24.98 12.69 -3.18
C GLY A 753 23.45 12.58 -3.19
N ASP A 754 22.91 11.37 -3.37
CA ASP A 754 21.47 11.13 -3.32
C ASP A 754 20.93 11.29 -1.89
N GLY A 755 19.78 11.97 -1.77
CA GLY A 755 19.11 12.23 -0.50
C GLY A 755 18.72 10.96 0.29
N VAL A 756 18.51 9.82 -0.38
CA VAL A 756 18.17 8.53 0.25
C VAL A 756 19.19 8.09 1.29
N LEU A 757 20.45 8.52 1.18
CA LEU A 757 21.50 8.19 2.13
C LEU A 757 21.20 8.74 3.53
N ALA A 758 20.45 9.83 3.62
CA ALA A 758 20.04 10.45 4.87
C ALA A 758 18.92 9.68 5.58
N ASP A 759 18.10 8.92 4.85
CA ASP A 759 16.89 8.31 5.39
C ASP A 759 17.26 7.14 6.32
N ASP A 760 17.94 6.13 5.76
CA ASP A 760 18.32 4.91 6.46
C ASP A 760 19.84 4.70 6.56
N PHE A 761 20.61 5.02 5.51
CA PHE A 761 22.02 4.63 5.43
C PHE A 761 22.86 5.24 6.57
N PHE A 762 22.93 6.56 6.68
CA PHE A 762 23.71 7.21 7.74
C PHE A 762 23.18 6.92 9.15
N PRO A 763 21.86 6.99 9.41
CA PRO A 763 21.32 6.62 10.72
C PRO A 763 21.64 5.18 11.14
N LEU A 764 21.53 4.20 10.25
CA LEU A 764 21.76 2.80 10.59
C LEU A 764 23.24 2.45 10.73
N VAL A 765 24.11 2.97 9.84
CA VAL A 765 25.57 2.77 9.95
C VAL A 765 26.09 3.37 11.27
N ARG A 766 25.58 4.54 11.68
CA ARG A 766 25.88 5.14 12.99
C ARG A 766 25.37 4.28 14.15
N GLN A 767 24.13 3.80 14.09
CA GLN A 767 23.55 2.94 15.13
C GLN A 767 24.29 1.60 15.28
N ALA A 768 24.92 1.11 14.21
CA ALA A 768 25.78 -0.06 14.21
C ALA A 768 27.16 0.18 14.84
N GLY A 769 27.49 1.42 15.22
CA GLY A 769 28.77 1.78 15.84
C GLY A 769 29.93 1.93 14.86
N LEU A 770 29.66 2.00 13.55
CA LEU A 770 30.67 2.11 12.49
C LEU A 770 31.07 3.58 12.24
N ALA A 771 31.51 4.28 13.29
CA ALA A 771 31.71 5.73 13.28
C ALA A 771 32.77 6.21 12.26
N GLU A 772 33.88 5.48 12.11
CA GLU A 772 34.95 5.86 11.15
C GLU A 772 34.49 5.75 9.70
N LEU A 773 33.74 4.68 9.37
CA LEU A 773 33.12 4.51 8.06
C LEU A 773 32.07 5.60 7.83
N HIS A 774 31.17 5.80 8.79
CA HIS A 774 30.15 6.83 8.77
C HIS A 774 30.73 8.22 8.43
N ASP A 775 31.74 8.67 9.19
CA ASP A 775 32.29 10.02 9.05
C ASP A 775 33.04 10.19 7.72
N ARG A 776 33.77 9.16 7.27
CA ARG A 776 34.45 9.16 5.97
C ARG A 776 33.47 9.28 4.81
N LEU A 777 32.39 8.49 4.83
CA LEU A 777 31.37 8.50 3.77
C LEU A 777 30.54 9.79 3.81
N PHE A 778 30.21 10.29 5.00
CA PHE A 778 29.49 11.56 5.17
C PHE A 778 30.28 12.71 4.57
N ALA A 779 31.59 12.82 4.86
CA ALA A 779 32.43 13.89 4.33
C ALA A 779 32.41 13.95 2.78
N ARG A 780 32.35 12.78 2.12
CA ARG A 780 32.29 12.70 0.65
C ARG A 780 30.94 13.12 0.08
N ALA A 781 29.84 12.63 0.67
CA ALA A 781 28.50 13.03 0.24
C ALA A 781 28.23 14.52 0.52
N TYR A 782 28.74 15.04 1.65
CA TYR A 782 28.60 16.45 2.00
C TYR A 782 29.39 17.35 1.05
N LEU A 783 30.63 16.99 0.72
CA LEU A 783 31.44 17.73 -0.25
C LEU A 783 30.76 17.81 -1.63
N ARG A 784 30.13 16.72 -2.09
CA ARG A 784 29.36 16.71 -3.35
C ARG A 784 28.26 17.78 -3.35
N LEU A 785 27.48 17.85 -2.27
CA LEU A 785 26.42 18.85 -2.10
C LEU A 785 27.00 20.28 -2.01
N GLU A 786 28.12 20.48 -1.33
CA GLU A 786 28.78 21.79 -1.26
C GLU A 786 29.27 22.27 -2.63
N GLU A 787 29.83 21.38 -3.44
CA GLU A 787 30.24 21.69 -4.81
C GLU A 787 29.03 22.06 -5.69
N SER A 788 27.92 21.31 -5.57
CA SER A 788 26.67 21.60 -6.27
C SER A 788 26.08 22.97 -5.88
N ILE A 789 25.99 23.26 -4.58
CA ILE A 789 25.52 24.56 -4.05
C ILE A 789 26.41 25.71 -4.52
N LYS A 790 27.73 25.49 -4.57
CA LYS A 790 28.68 26.51 -5.05
C LYS A 790 28.46 26.84 -6.53
N SER A 791 28.17 25.83 -7.36
CA SER A 791 27.87 26.02 -8.77
C SER A 791 26.48 26.64 -8.98
N TYR A 792 25.52 26.34 -8.09
CA TYR A 792 24.13 26.79 -8.19
C TYR A 792 23.65 27.40 -6.85
N PRO A 793 24.04 28.65 -6.54
CA PRO A 793 23.75 29.28 -5.25
C PRO A 793 22.26 29.60 -5.03
N GLY A 794 21.42 29.52 -6.06
CA GLY A 794 19.96 29.65 -5.99
C GLY A 794 19.21 28.33 -5.81
N ALA A 795 19.91 27.19 -5.73
CA ALA A 795 19.31 25.86 -5.63
C ALA A 795 18.76 25.56 -4.22
N HIS A 796 17.58 26.08 -3.89
CA HIS A 796 16.96 25.94 -2.57
C HIS A 796 16.83 24.48 -2.11
N ASN A 797 16.59 23.55 -3.03
CA ASN A 797 16.50 22.12 -2.78
C ASN A 797 17.85 21.50 -2.34
N SER A 798 18.98 21.92 -2.91
CA SER A 798 20.30 21.42 -2.48
C SER A 798 20.71 21.93 -1.10
N TYR A 799 20.35 23.17 -0.76
CA TYR A 799 20.51 23.67 0.63
C TYR A 799 19.71 22.81 1.61
N ASN A 800 18.47 22.46 1.27
CA ASN A 800 17.67 21.54 2.08
C ASN A 800 18.28 20.13 2.14
N GLY A 801 18.69 19.57 1.00
CA GLY A 801 19.31 18.25 0.93
C GLY A 801 20.58 18.14 1.77
N ALA A 802 21.43 19.17 1.75
CA ALA A 802 22.60 19.25 2.62
C ALA A 802 22.23 19.35 4.10
N ALA A 803 21.22 20.14 4.46
CA ALA A 803 20.75 20.23 5.83
C ALA A 803 20.14 18.91 6.34
N TRP A 804 19.35 18.22 5.50
CA TRP A 804 18.75 16.92 5.77
C TRP A 804 19.84 15.85 5.96
N LEU A 805 20.79 15.75 5.04
CA LEU A 805 21.90 14.81 5.15
C LEU A 805 22.70 15.01 6.43
N ALA A 806 23.05 16.25 6.74
CA ALA A 806 23.82 16.62 7.92
C ALA A 806 23.08 16.35 9.23
N SER A 807 21.79 16.67 9.31
CA SER A 807 20.98 16.40 10.50
C SER A 807 20.81 14.90 10.76
N ARG A 808 20.52 14.13 9.72
CA ARG A 808 20.37 12.67 9.79
C ARG A 808 21.66 11.94 10.13
N ALA A 809 22.79 12.41 9.59
CA ALA A 809 24.12 11.93 9.94
C ALA A 809 24.61 12.46 11.30
N VAL A 810 23.92 13.45 11.90
CA VAL A 810 24.34 14.10 13.16
C VAL A 810 25.74 14.73 13.03
N ARG A 811 26.02 15.38 11.90
CA ARG A 811 27.28 16.05 11.59
C ARG A 811 27.04 17.44 11.03
N ASN A 812 28.00 18.35 11.18
CA ASN A 812 27.94 19.72 10.64
C ASN A 812 26.64 20.48 10.97
N LEU A 813 26.09 20.31 12.18
CA LEU A 813 24.73 20.76 12.52
C LEU A 813 24.54 22.29 12.57
N ASP A 814 25.61 23.07 12.79
CA ASP A 814 25.53 24.53 12.71
C ASP A 814 25.38 24.99 11.27
N ASP A 815 26.20 24.44 10.38
CA ASP A 815 26.13 24.70 8.94
C ASP A 815 24.84 24.15 8.31
N ALA A 816 24.35 22.98 8.77
CA ALA A 816 23.02 22.47 8.41
C ALA A 816 21.91 23.46 8.76
N HIS A 817 21.98 24.08 9.94
CA HIS A 817 21.01 25.08 10.39
C HIS A 817 21.06 26.36 9.52
N ASP A 818 22.25 26.80 9.12
CA ASP A 818 22.39 27.96 8.23
C ASP A 818 21.87 27.66 6.81
N LYS A 819 22.17 26.47 6.29
CA LYS A 819 21.69 26.01 4.98
C LYS A 819 20.16 25.88 4.93
N ILE A 820 19.52 25.27 5.94
CA ILE A 820 18.05 25.16 5.94
C ILE A 820 17.38 26.53 6.09
N ARG A 821 17.97 27.46 6.85
CA ARG A 821 17.47 28.84 6.90
C ARG A 821 17.54 29.50 5.53
N LYS A 822 18.63 29.26 4.78
CA LYS A 822 18.76 29.78 3.42
C LYS A 822 17.71 29.20 2.47
N ALA A 823 17.42 27.91 2.57
CA ALA A 823 16.33 27.27 1.82
C ALA A 823 14.96 27.89 2.18
N LEU A 824 14.69 28.13 3.47
CA LEU A 824 13.47 28.76 3.95
C LEU A 824 13.36 30.26 3.60
N GLU A 825 14.46 30.97 3.40
CA GLU A 825 14.42 32.33 2.81
C GLU A 825 13.86 32.30 1.39
N MET A 826 14.19 31.27 0.61
CA MET A 826 13.75 31.10 -0.77
C MET A 826 12.36 30.45 -0.88
N ARG A 827 12.00 29.58 0.07
CA ARG A 827 10.72 28.85 0.13
C ARG A 827 10.20 28.75 1.59
N PRO A 828 9.61 29.83 2.14
CA PRO A 828 9.31 29.94 3.59
C PRO A 828 8.28 28.97 4.17
N ARG A 829 7.43 28.40 3.33
CA ARG A 829 6.32 27.53 3.74
C ARG A 829 6.41 26.11 3.18
N GLN A 830 7.51 25.75 2.53
CA GLN A 830 7.72 24.39 2.02
C GLN A 830 7.74 23.40 3.18
N ALA A 831 6.82 22.43 3.16
CA ALA A 831 6.63 21.48 4.25
C ALA A 831 7.91 20.72 4.62
N ALA A 832 8.55 20.12 3.61
CA ALA A 832 9.79 19.39 3.76
C ALA A 832 10.93 20.23 4.39
N TYR A 833 10.92 21.56 4.21
CA TYR A 833 11.98 22.43 4.70
C TYR A 833 11.73 22.83 6.16
N LEU A 834 10.45 23.03 6.52
CA LEU A 834 10.05 23.21 7.91
C LEU A 834 10.34 21.94 8.73
N ASP A 835 10.10 20.76 8.15
CA ASP A 835 10.43 19.47 8.76
C ASP A 835 11.94 19.25 8.87
N THR A 836 12.71 19.57 7.82
CA THR A 836 14.19 19.50 7.87
C THR A 836 14.75 20.43 8.96
N LEU A 837 14.17 21.63 9.16
CA LEU A 837 14.56 22.50 10.26
C LEU A 837 14.23 21.88 11.62
N ALA A 838 13.10 21.19 11.74
CA ALA A 838 12.76 20.43 12.93
C ALA A 838 13.78 19.30 13.20
N GLU A 839 14.17 18.55 12.17
CA GLU A 839 15.18 17.49 12.25
C GLU A 839 16.55 18.05 12.67
N VAL A 840 16.96 19.19 12.11
CA VAL A 840 18.20 19.87 12.52
C VAL A 840 18.15 20.22 14.02
N TRP A 841 17.03 20.75 14.53
CA TRP A 841 16.90 21.01 15.98
C TRP A 841 16.91 19.73 16.81
N PHE A 842 16.29 18.65 16.32
CA PHE A 842 16.29 17.35 16.98
C PHE A 842 17.71 16.77 17.06
N ALA A 843 18.46 16.82 15.96
CA ALA A 843 19.86 16.40 15.90
C ALA A 843 20.78 17.23 16.81
N LYS A 844 20.47 18.52 17.02
CA LYS A 844 21.16 19.40 17.98
C LYS A 844 20.78 19.13 19.45
N GLY A 845 19.83 18.23 19.70
CA GLY A 845 19.33 17.91 21.04
C GLY A 845 18.24 18.84 21.58
N ASP A 846 17.70 19.77 20.78
CA ASP A 846 16.64 20.70 21.19
C ASP A 846 15.26 20.18 20.75
N ARG A 847 14.74 19.18 21.50
CA ARG A 847 13.43 18.57 21.24
C ARG A 847 12.31 19.61 21.19
N LYS A 848 12.35 20.61 22.06
CA LYS A 848 11.28 21.61 22.17
C LYS A 848 11.14 22.39 20.86
N LYS A 849 12.26 22.80 20.26
CA LYS A 849 12.23 23.47 18.95
C LYS A 849 11.89 22.51 17.82
N ALA A 850 12.39 21.27 17.86
CA ALA A 850 12.01 20.26 16.87
C ALA A 850 10.48 20.10 16.79
N VAL A 851 9.82 19.86 17.93
CA VAL A 851 8.36 19.74 18.02
C VAL A 851 7.65 21.03 17.59
N GLN A 852 8.20 22.20 17.90
CA GLN A 852 7.62 23.48 17.47
C GLN A 852 7.61 23.62 15.94
N TRP A 853 8.74 23.34 15.28
CA TRP A 853 8.87 23.48 13.83
C TRP A 853 8.14 22.37 13.09
N SER A 854 8.19 21.14 13.58
CA SER A 854 7.45 20.03 12.99
C SER A 854 5.93 20.23 13.12
N ARG A 855 5.43 20.78 14.24
CA ARG A 855 4.02 21.19 14.33
C ARG A 855 3.64 22.21 13.27
N LYS A 856 4.53 23.17 12.98
CA LYS A 856 4.31 24.15 11.92
C LYS A 856 4.30 23.47 10.54
N ALA A 857 5.17 22.49 10.31
CA ALA A 857 5.16 21.67 9.10
C ALA A 857 3.83 20.91 8.94
N VAL A 858 3.32 20.29 10.00
CA VAL A 858 2.04 19.55 9.97
C VAL A 858 0.83 20.47 9.78
N ARG A 859 0.83 21.66 10.41
CA ARG A 859 -0.36 22.52 10.47
C ARG A 859 -0.46 23.54 9.33
N ASP A 860 0.67 24.14 8.97
CA ASP A 860 0.72 25.42 8.26
C ASP A 860 1.57 25.35 6.98
N SER A 861 1.91 24.14 6.52
CA SER A 861 2.81 23.97 5.38
C SER A 861 2.10 23.94 4.04
N TYR A 862 2.91 24.14 2.99
CA TYR A 862 2.52 24.01 1.59
C TYR A 862 3.16 22.77 0.98
N HIS A 863 2.29 21.92 0.44
CA HIS A 863 2.65 20.84 -0.45
C HIS A 863 2.28 21.26 -1.88
N ALA A 864 3.28 21.40 -2.75
CA ALA A 864 3.02 21.38 -4.18
C ALA A 864 2.83 19.92 -4.58
N ASN A 865 1.59 19.54 -4.93
CA ASN A 865 1.27 18.34 -5.70
C ASN A 865 1.49 16.95 -5.08
N HIS A 866 1.40 16.80 -3.74
CA HIS A 866 1.38 15.46 -3.15
C HIS A 866 -0.04 14.91 -2.99
N SER A 867 -0.18 13.63 -3.32
CA SER A 867 -1.35 12.81 -3.05
C SER A 867 -1.65 12.77 -1.54
N LEU A 868 -2.84 12.29 -1.17
CA LEU A 868 -3.42 12.16 0.18
C LEU A 868 -2.54 11.41 1.24
N GLY A 869 -1.24 11.29 1.08
CA GLY A 869 -0.28 10.68 2.02
C GLY A 869 0.72 11.64 2.69
N GLY A 870 0.94 12.85 2.19
CA GLY A 870 1.97 13.78 2.70
C GLY A 870 1.80 14.15 4.18
N GLY A 871 0.56 14.40 4.63
CA GLY A 871 0.26 14.62 6.04
C GLY A 871 0.59 13.45 6.97
N ASN A 872 0.64 12.20 6.48
CA ASN A 872 1.01 11.05 7.32
C ASN A 872 2.50 11.04 7.64
N GLU A 873 3.35 11.28 6.65
CA GLU A 873 4.81 11.31 6.85
C GLU A 873 5.19 12.42 7.84
N LEU A 874 4.64 13.63 7.67
CA LEU A 874 4.88 14.74 8.59
C LEU A 874 4.35 14.46 10.00
N ARG A 875 3.19 13.80 10.12
CA ARG A 875 2.66 13.35 11.41
C ARG A 875 3.62 12.36 12.07
N GLU A 876 4.12 11.37 11.34
CA GLU A 876 5.05 10.38 11.86
C GLU A 876 6.36 11.03 12.33
N GLN A 877 6.90 12.00 11.58
CA GLN A 877 8.04 12.81 12.02
C GLN A 877 7.71 13.60 13.30
N TYR A 878 6.54 14.24 13.35
CA TYR A 878 6.08 14.98 14.53
C TYR A 878 6.00 14.09 15.78
N GLU A 879 5.41 12.91 15.65
CA GLU A 879 5.33 11.93 16.74
C GLU A 879 6.71 11.41 17.13
N ARG A 880 7.59 11.15 16.15
CA ARG A 880 8.99 10.80 16.40
C ARG A 880 9.68 11.86 17.25
N PHE A 881 9.57 13.13 16.88
CA PHE A 881 10.17 14.23 17.63
C PHE A 881 9.65 14.33 19.07
N GLN A 882 8.40 13.95 19.30
CA GLN A 882 7.83 13.94 20.65
C GLN A 882 8.36 12.78 21.48
N ASN A 883 8.50 11.59 20.90
CA ASN A 883 8.60 10.34 21.64
C ASN A 883 9.98 9.68 21.59
N ASP A 884 10.64 9.68 20.42
CA ASP A 884 11.87 8.92 20.20
C ASP A 884 13.07 9.51 20.94
N PRO A 885 14.10 8.71 21.27
CA PRO A 885 15.33 9.24 21.87
C PRO A 885 16.03 10.24 20.94
N LEU A 886 16.70 11.24 21.52
CA LEU A 886 17.54 12.15 20.74
C LEU A 886 18.71 11.36 20.12
N PRO A 887 19.10 11.66 18.87
CA PRO A 887 20.20 10.97 18.23
C PRO A 887 21.52 11.34 18.90
N VAL A 888 22.40 10.36 19.02
CA VAL A 888 23.75 10.54 19.55
C VAL A 888 24.73 10.65 18.38
N PRO A 889 25.67 11.62 18.40
CA PRO A 889 26.70 11.77 17.38
C PRO A 889 27.53 10.51 17.16
#